data_AF-A0A355UY29-F1
#
_entry.id   AF-A0A355UY29-F1
#
_cell.length_a   1.000
_cell.length_b   1.000
_cell.length_c   1.000
_cell.angle_alpha   90.00
_cell.angle_beta   90.00
_cell.angle_gamma   90.00
#
_symmetry.space_group_name_H-M   'P 1'
#
loop_
_entity.id
_entity.type
_entity.pdbx_description
1 polymer ?
#
loop_
_entity_poly.entity_id
_entity_poly.type
_entity_poly.pdbx_seq_one_letter_code
_entity_poly.pdbx_strand_id
1 'polypeptide(L)'
;MDFNKLLEKDFIFLDGAMGTMLQASGLKLGGIPEELNITSPELVTGIHKAYINAGSDIVYANTFGANRYKLSHSRYSVKEIIQSAVANAKKACEGTEALVALDIGPIGQLLEPTGSLSFDEAYDIFKEQIEAGKNADIIVFETMTDLLEVKAGILACKENFPKPVICTMTFEENLRTFTGCSVSAMALTLTALGADAIGINCSLGPKEFAPVIDEMLKWTDIPLVVKPNAGLPDPLTNLYNVDAEEFSIYMKQLAEKGVKFLGGCCGTTPDYIRETVKALENIRYSRPLNDIPAAVCSASCTVEVNQPRIIGERINPTGKKLFKQALINNDIDYILNQAVEQIHAGADILDVNVGLPDIDEKAMMIRTIKALQGITDTPLQIDSTIPAVLEAALRVYSGKPIVNSVNGEEESLENVLPLVKKYGACVVGLTLDKNGIPKKAEERFAIAEKIRNRAVEIGIPQKDVFIDCLTLTASAEQEGVMETLKALRMVKEKLGLKTVLGVSNISFGLPNRELINHNFLTMALSYGLDLPIINPNVASMTGAVRSYKLLANIDKNASEFISNYGASKPVQPAPSADKKNIDIFYAIENGLKNDGAAITKQLLETHDAMDIVNNMLIPALDKAGVQFEKGEIFLPQLILSAGVAQAAFEVIREKMVSSNSAPVSKGKIILATVKGDIHDIGKNIVKVLLENYGYTIIDLGRDVEYQAVVDAAKEHNVKLIGLSALMTTTLKSMEETIALVRENNIDCKIWVGGAVLTPEYAMKIGADFYAKDAKESVDIAKKILG
;
A
#
# COMPACT_ATOMS: atom_id res chain seq x y z
N MET A 1 -32.08 -12.44 -9.34
CA MET A 1 -31.02 -12.39 -10.36
C MET A 1 -29.74 -12.98 -9.74
N ASP A 2 -28.71 -13.32 -10.52
CA ASP A 2 -27.37 -13.66 -10.00
C ASP A 2 -26.35 -12.63 -10.52
N PHE A 3 -25.14 -12.60 -9.95
CA PHE A 3 -24.14 -11.57 -10.28
C PHE A 3 -23.72 -11.56 -11.76
N ASN A 4 -23.59 -12.75 -12.37
CA ASN A 4 -23.17 -12.85 -13.78
C ASN A 4 -24.24 -12.29 -14.71
N LYS A 5 -25.53 -12.56 -14.44
CA LYS A 5 -26.63 -11.94 -15.18
C LYS A 5 -26.69 -10.43 -14.97
N LEU A 6 -26.34 -9.96 -13.77
CA LEU A 6 -26.30 -8.53 -13.50
C LEU A 6 -25.25 -7.81 -14.36
N LEU A 7 -24.11 -8.46 -14.63
CA LEU A 7 -23.07 -7.95 -15.53
C LEU A 7 -23.52 -7.82 -17.01
N GLU A 8 -24.64 -8.42 -17.41
CA GLU A 8 -25.21 -8.25 -18.75
C GLU A 8 -25.92 -6.89 -18.93
N LYS A 9 -26.25 -6.19 -17.83
CA LYS A 9 -26.79 -4.83 -17.90
C LYS A 9 -25.73 -3.85 -18.43
N ASP A 10 -26.21 -2.77 -19.06
CA ASP A 10 -25.37 -1.64 -19.46
C ASP A 10 -24.66 -1.08 -18.21
N PHE A 11 -25.43 -0.60 -17.24
CA PHE A 11 -24.93 -0.10 -15.96
C PHE A 11 -25.53 -0.87 -14.80
N ILE A 12 -24.78 -0.93 -13.70
CA ILE A 12 -25.21 -1.54 -12.44
C ILE A 12 -25.25 -0.43 -11.38
N PHE A 13 -26.42 -0.25 -10.78
CA PHE A 13 -26.61 0.80 -9.80
C PHE A 13 -26.43 0.28 -8.38
N LEU A 14 -25.51 0.90 -7.66
CA LEU A 14 -25.31 0.66 -6.23
C LEU A 14 -26.19 1.63 -5.42
N ASP A 15 -26.31 1.39 -4.12
CA ASP A 15 -27.01 2.30 -3.21
C ASP A 15 -26.20 3.56 -2.85
N GLY A 16 -26.81 4.42 -2.04
CA GLY A 16 -26.19 5.60 -1.43
C GLY A 16 -25.70 5.36 0.00
N ALA A 17 -25.60 6.41 0.82
CA ALA A 17 -25.10 6.29 2.19
C ALA A 17 -26.11 5.73 3.20
N MET A 18 -25.78 4.58 3.81
CA MET A 18 -26.47 4.06 4.99
C MET A 18 -26.32 5.00 6.20
N GLY A 19 -25.09 5.41 6.52
CA GLY A 19 -24.81 6.23 7.71
C GLY A 19 -25.58 7.56 7.73
N THR A 20 -25.62 8.28 6.60
CA THR A 20 -26.39 9.53 6.46
C THR A 20 -27.88 9.31 6.71
N MET A 21 -28.46 8.22 6.18
CA MET A 21 -29.88 7.90 6.34
C MET A 21 -30.22 7.52 7.79
N LEU A 22 -29.33 6.81 8.49
CA LEU A 22 -29.49 6.46 9.90
C LEU A 22 -29.39 7.71 10.80
N GLN A 23 -28.46 8.62 10.51
CA GLN A 23 -28.33 9.90 11.21
C GLN A 23 -29.58 10.76 11.06
N ALA A 24 -30.11 10.89 9.84
CA ALA A 24 -31.37 11.59 9.59
C ALA A 24 -32.57 10.95 10.33
N SER A 25 -32.47 9.66 10.65
CA SER A 25 -33.48 8.91 11.41
C SER A 25 -33.29 8.97 12.92
N GLY A 26 -32.35 9.78 13.42
CA GLY A 26 -32.13 10.03 14.84
C GLY A 26 -31.05 9.18 15.50
N LEU A 27 -30.16 8.53 14.74
CA LEU A 27 -28.96 7.89 15.29
C LEU A 27 -28.13 8.94 16.05
N LYS A 28 -27.86 8.69 17.33
CA LYS A 28 -27.08 9.59 18.18
C LYS A 28 -25.60 9.54 17.81
N LEU A 29 -24.94 10.67 17.99
CA LEU A 29 -23.49 10.81 17.94
C LEU A 29 -22.80 9.77 18.85
N GLY A 30 -21.79 9.07 18.33
CA GLY A 30 -21.08 7.99 19.01
C GLY A 30 -21.81 6.63 19.08
N GLY A 31 -23.03 6.52 18.53
CA GLY A 31 -23.73 5.23 18.43
C GLY A 31 -23.10 4.31 17.38
N ILE A 32 -23.11 3.00 17.63
CA ILE A 32 -22.67 1.96 16.68
C ILE A 32 -23.81 1.72 15.66
N PRO A 33 -23.70 2.17 14.39
CA PRO A 33 -24.79 2.06 13.41
C PRO A 33 -25.26 0.62 13.20
N GLU A 34 -24.35 -0.34 13.31
CA GLU A 34 -24.61 -1.75 13.05
C GLU A 34 -25.46 -2.43 14.15
N GLU A 35 -25.57 -1.84 15.35
CA GLU A 35 -26.49 -2.36 16.38
C GLU A 35 -27.97 -2.17 15.97
N LEU A 36 -28.26 -1.19 15.12
CA LEU A 36 -29.61 -0.93 14.62
C LEU A 36 -30.16 -2.08 13.79
N ASN A 37 -29.29 -2.97 13.29
CA ASN A 37 -29.72 -4.20 12.63
C ASN A 37 -30.57 -5.09 13.54
N ILE A 38 -30.36 -5.01 14.86
CA ILE A 38 -31.06 -5.81 15.86
C ILE A 38 -32.08 -4.96 16.61
N THR A 39 -31.73 -3.73 17.00
CA THR A 39 -32.62 -2.89 17.82
C THR A 39 -33.70 -2.19 17.01
N SER A 40 -33.46 -1.94 15.72
CA SER A 40 -34.35 -1.20 14.82
C SER A 40 -34.40 -1.82 13.40
N PRO A 41 -34.67 -3.13 13.25
CA PRO A 41 -34.55 -3.83 11.96
C PRO A 41 -35.47 -3.30 10.86
N GLU A 42 -36.68 -2.83 11.21
CA GLU A 42 -37.61 -2.26 10.23
C GLU A 42 -37.13 -0.91 9.66
N LEU A 43 -36.38 -0.12 10.45
CA LEU A 43 -35.75 1.11 9.96
C LEU A 43 -34.71 0.79 8.89
N VAL A 44 -33.79 -0.14 9.19
CA VAL A 44 -32.73 -0.57 8.26
C VAL A 44 -33.33 -1.17 6.99
N THR A 45 -34.32 -2.06 7.14
CA THR A 45 -35.06 -2.64 6.01
C THR A 45 -35.74 -1.56 5.17
N GLY A 46 -36.34 -0.55 5.80
CA GLY A 46 -36.97 0.59 5.13
C GLY A 46 -35.99 1.41 4.29
N ILE A 47 -34.78 1.65 4.79
CA ILE A 47 -33.72 2.36 4.06
C ILE A 47 -33.30 1.57 2.82
N HIS A 48 -33.05 0.26 2.94
CA HIS A 48 -32.73 -0.57 1.78
C HIS A 48 -33.85 -0.54 0.73
N LYS A 49 -35.11 -0.66 1.15
CA LYS A 49 -36.27 -0.53 0.23
C LYS A 49 -36.30 0.82 -0.49
N ALA A 50 -35.95 1.90 0.20
CA ALA A 50 -35.91 3.22 -0.41
C ALA A 50 -34.88 3.31 -1.55
N TYR A 51 -33.69 2.73 -1.39
CA TYR A 51 -32.68 2.66 -2.45
C TYR A 51 -33.07 1.72 -3.59
N ILE A 52 -33.63 0.54 -3.28
CA ILE A 52 -34.14 -0.38 -4.31
C ILE A 52 -35.23 0.30 -5.16
N ASN A 53 -36.17 0.99 -4.51
CA ASN A 53 -37.22 1.75 -5.21
C ASN A 53 -36.67 2.93 -6.01
N ALA A 54 -35.49 3.45 -5.68
CA ALA A 54 -34.79 4.47 -6.46
C ALA A 54 -34.02 3.90 -7.66
N GLY A 55 -33.90 2.56 -7.75
CA GLY A 55 -33.29 1.86 -8.88
C GLY A 55 -31.98 1.14 -8.57
N SER A 56 -31.58 1.01 -7.30
CA SER A 56 -30.38 0.22 -6.94
C SER A 56 -30.57 -1.26 -7.26
N ASP A 57 -29.59 -1.81 -7.99
CA ASP A 57 -29.44 -3.23 -8.29
C ASP A 57 -28.75 -4.00 -7.17
N ILE A 58 -27.86 -3.33 -6.42
CA ILE A 58 -27.15 -3.91 -5.28
C ILE A 58 -27.30 -2.96 -4.09
N VAL A 59 -27.71 -3.50 -2.94
CA VAL A 59 -27.70 -2.79 -1.65
C VAL A 59 -26.64 -3.37 -0.73
N TYR A 60 -25.94 -2.50 -0.01
CA TYR A 60 -24.88 -2.84 0.92
C TYR A 60 -25.52 -3.06 2.29
N ALA A 61 -25.39 -4.26 2.84
CA ALA A 61 -25.87 -4.54 4.19
C ALA A 61 -25.20 -3.56 5.19
N ASN A 62 -25.90 -3.15 6.23
CA ASN A 62 -25.37 -2.24 7.24
C ASN A 62 -24.31 -2.94 8.13
N THR A 63 -23.12 -3.19 7.57
CA THR A 63 -22.04 -3.99 8.17
C THR A 63 -20.64 -3.36 8.03
N PHE A 64 -20.54 -2.14 7.50
CA PHE A 64 -19.27 -1.44 7.26
C PHE A 64 -18.26 -1.55 8.42
N GLY A 65 -18.69 -1.23 9.64
CA GLY A 65 -17.87 -1.26 10.84
C GLY A 65 -17.94 -2.56 11.64
N ALA A 66 -18.58 -3.62 11.13
CA ALA A 66 -18.89 -4.84 11.89
C ALA A 66 -17.68 -5.78 12.04
N ASN A 67 -16.62 -5.34 12.74
CA ASN A 67 -15.46 -6.16 13.10
C ASN A 67 -15.22 -6.13 14.62
N ARG A 68 -14.44 -7.10 15.14
CA ARG A 68 -14.23 -7.27 16.59
C ARG A 68 -13.62 -6.07 17.31
N TYR A 69 -12.82 -5.24 16.62
CA TYR A 69 -12.23 -4.04 17.24
C TYR A 69 -13.26 -2.92 17.35
N LYS A 70 -13.96 -2.62 16.25
CA LYS A 70 -14.98 -1.57 16.21
C LYS A 70 -16.22 -1.93 17.04
N LEU A 71 -16.53 -3.21 17.17
CA LEU A 71 -17.63 -3.73 17.98
C LEU A 71 -17.24 -4.12 19.41
N SER A 72 -16.04 -3.78 19.87
CA SER A 72 -15.55 -4.14 21.23
C SER A 72 -16.44 -3.62 22.37
N HIS A 73 -17.19 -2.54 22.14
CA HIS A 73 -18.15 -1.96 23.08
C HIS A 73 -19.61 -2.27 22.73
N SER A 74 -19.85 -3.10 21.71
CA SER A 74 -21.19 -3.51 21.34
C SER A 74 -21.77 -4.53 22.32
N ARG A 75 -23.10 -4.53 22.46
CA ARG A 75 -23.82 -5.54 23.24
C ARG A 75 -23.99 -6.86 22.49
N TYR A 76 -23.71 -6.88 21.20
CA TYR A 76 -23.94 -8.01 20.31
C TYR A 76 -22.62 -8.45 19.68
N SER A 77 -22.51 -9.74 19.38
CA SER A 77 -21.35 -10.26 18.67
C SER A 77 -21.33 -9.82 17.20
N VAL A 78 -20.13 -9.83 16.60
CA VAL A 78 -19.91 -9.63 15.16
C VAL A 78 -20.87 -10.49 14.33
N LYS A 79 -21.01 -11.76 14.72
CA LYS A 79 -21.88 -12.73 14.04
C LYS A 79 -23.34 -12.35 14.10
N GLU A 80 -23.87 -12.00 15.28
CA GLU A 80 -25.28 -11.60 15.44
C GLU A 80 -25.60 -10.37 14.60
N ILE A 81 -24.74 -9.35 14.68
CA ILE A 81 -24.90 -8.11 13.92
C ILE A 81 -24.93 -8.37 12.41
N ILE A 82 -23.92 -9.08 11.89
CA ILE A 82 -23.82 -9.34 10.44
C ILE A 82 -24.99 -10.20 9.95
N GLN A 83 -25.39 -11.23 10.70
CA GLN A 83 -26.51 -12.09 10.33
C GLN A 83 -27.83 -11.32 10.27
N SER A 84 -28.09 -10.45 11.25
CA SER A 84 -29.27 -9.58 11.25
C SER A 84 -29.22 -8.55 10.13
N ALA A 85 -28.06 -7.95 9.85
CA ALA A 85 -27.91 -6.97 8.77
C ALA A 85 -28.22 -7.58 7.40
N VAL A 86 -27.64 -8.74 7.10
CA VAL A 86 -27.88 -9.46 5.84
C VAL A 86 -29.34 -9.90 5.74
N ALA A 87 -29.95 -10.35 6.85
CA ALA A 87 -31.37 -10.72 6.86
C ALA A 87 -32.29 -9.53 6.57
N ASN A 88 -32.02 -8.35 7.16
CA ASN A 88 -32.77 -7.13 6.92
C ASN A 88 -32.67 -6.68 5.45
N ALA A 89 -31.47 -6.70 4.87
CA ALA A 89 -31.27 -6.38 3.46
C ALA A 89 -31.97 -7.41 2.54
N LYS A 90 -31.90 -8.71 2.85
CA LYS A 90 -32.62 -9.75 2.11
C LYS A 90 -34.13 -9.56 2.15
N LYS A 91 -34.69 -9.22 3.31
CA LYS A 91 -36.12 -8.88 3.48
C LYS A 91 -36.51 -7.66 2.63
N ALA A 92 -35.62 -6.69 2.45
CA ALA A 92 -35.85 -5.55 1.56
C ALA A 92 -35.87 -5.95 0.07
N CYS A 93 -35.07 -6.94 -0.32
CA CYS A 93 -34.98 -7.45 -1.69
C CYS A 93 -36.10 -8.44 -2.08
N GLU A 94 -36.93 -8.92 -1.14
CA GLU A 94 -38.03 -9.85 -1.43
C GLU A 94 -38.96 -9.32 -2.53
N GLY A 95 -39.17 -10.12 -3.59
CA GLY A 95 -39.99 -9.73 -4.74
C GLY A 95 -39.31 -8.81 -5.75
N THR A 96 -38.00 -8.56 -5.59
CA THR A 96 -37.19 -7.73 -6.50
C THR A 96 -36.06 -8.56 -7.12
N GLU A 97 -35.34 -7.98 -8.09
CA GLU A 97 -34.14 -8.59 -8.67
C GLU A 97 -32.83 -8.13 -7.99
N ALA A 98 -32.92 -7.23 -7.00
CA ALA A 98 -31.75 -6.65 -6.35
C ALA A 98 -30.96 -7.69 -5.53
N LEU A 99 -29.64 -7.50 -5.48
CA LEU A 99 -28.70 -8.33 -4.73
C LEU A 99 -28.27 -7.64 -3.44
N VAL A 100 -27.88 -8.46 -2.45
CA VAL A 100 -27.36 -7.99 -1.17
C VAL A 100 -25.85 -8.19 -1.13
N ALA A 101 -25.10 -7.12 -0.90
CA ALA A 101 -23.67 -7.20 -0.61
C ALA A 101 -23.43 -7.24 0.89
N LEU A 102 -22.50 -8.10 1.34
CA LEU A 102 -21.86 -7.94 2.64
C LEU A 102 -20.84 -6.83 2.50
N ASP A 103 -21.10 -5.70 3.15
CA ASP A 103 -20.24 -4.54 3.12
C ASP A 103 -19.22 -4.58 4.27
N ILE A 104 -17.94 -4.54 3.93
CA ILE A 104 -16.82 -4.65 4.86
C ILE A 104 -15.93 -3.43 4.67
N GLY A 105 -15.88 -2.58 5.69
CA GLY A 105 -14.94 -1.47 5.77
C GLY A 105 -13.57 -1.86 6.34
N PRO A 106 -12.63 -0.89 6.46
CA PRO A 106 -11.34 -1.13 7.09
C PRO A 106 -11.48 -1.61 8.53
N ILE A 107 -10.54 -2.42 8.99
CA ILE A 107 -10.48 -2.90 10.37
C ILE A 107 -10.33 -1.70 11.33
N GLY A 108 -9.56 -0.69 10.91
CA GLY A 108 -9.28 0.51 11.70
C GLY A 108 -8.00 0.40 12.53
N GLN A 109 -7.06 -0.44 12.09
CA GLN A 109 -5.71 -0.58 12.64
C GLN A 109 -4.71 -0.63 11.47
N LEU A 110 -3.52 -0.07 11.65
CA LEU A 110 -2.45 -0.13 10.65
C LEU A 110 -1.78 -1.51 10.67
N LEU A 111 -1.49 -2.07 9.50
CA LEU A 111 -0.75 -3.32 9.38
C LEU A 111 0.74 -3.14 9.65
N GLU A 112 1.40 -4.20 10.12
CA GLU A 112 2.86 -4.30 10.18
C GLU A 112 3.50 -4.08 8.79
N PRO A 113 4.69 -3.43 8.72
CA PRO A 113 5.50 -2.95 9.83
C PRO A 113 5.09 -1.56 10.35
N THR A 114 4.12 -0.89 9.71
CA THR A 114 3.71 0.48 10.03
C THR A 114 2.88 0.56 11.31
N GLY A 115 2.10 -0.48 11.60
CA GLY A 115 1.31 -0.62 12.83
C GLY A 115 1.48 -1.97 13.51
N SER A 116 0.53 -2.32 14.36
CA SER A 116 0.58 -3.52 15.21
C SER A 116 -0.25 -4.70 14.71
N LEU A 117 -1.09 -4.51 13.68
CA LEU A 117 -1.94 -5.59 13.18
C LEU A 117 -1.14 -6.48 12.23
N SER A 118 -1.01 -7.76 12.57
CA SER A 118 -0.36 -8.72 11.67
C SER A 118 -1.29 -9.08 10.49
N PHE A 119 -0.68 -9.53 9.38
CA PHE A 119 -1.45 -9.99 8.21
C PHE A 119 -2.42 -11.13 8.56
N ASP A 120 -1.98 -12.10 9.37
CA ASP A 120 -2.79 -13.26 9.74
C ASP A 120 -3.95 -12.86 10.66
N GLU A 121 -3.75 -11.91 11.59
CA GLU A 121 -4.86 -11.36 12.38
C GLU A 121 -5.86 -10.60 11.52
N ALA A 122 -5.40 -9.79 10.55
CA ALA A 122 -6.29 -9.12 9.61
C ALA A 122 -7.11 -10.13 8.80
N TYR A 123 -6.45 -11.18 8.29
CA TYR A 123 -7.10 -12.28 7.59
C TYR A 123 -8.17 -12.96 8.45
N ASP A 124 -7.86 -13.27 9.71
CA ASP A 124 -8.79 -13.96 10.62
C ASP A 124 -10.01 -13.09 10.97
N ILE A 125 -9.83 -11.77 11.06
CA ILE A 125 -10.94 -10.83 11.26
C ILE A 125 -11.84 -10.78 10.04
N PHE A 126 -11.27 -10.65 8.83
CA PHE A 126 -12.07 -10.68 7.60
C PHE A 126 -12.78 -12.02 7.41
N LYS A 127 -12.09 -13.13 7.72
CA LYS A 127 -12.68 -14.46 7.71
C LYS A 127 -13.92 -14.49 8.60
N GLU A 128 -13.82 -14.09 9.87
CA GLU A 128 -14.96 -14.04 10.80
C GLU A 128 -16.17 -13.29 10.20
N GLN A 129 -15.95 -12.13 9.58
CA GLN A 129 -17.00 -11.33 8.95
C GLN A 129 -17.64 -12.07 7.76
N ILE A 130 -16.80 -12.66 6.90
CA ILE A 130 -17.24 -13.40 5.70
C ILE A 130 -18.03 -14.65 6.08
N GLU A 131 -17.60 -15.41 7.10
CA GLU A 131 -18.34 -16.59 7.57
C GLU A 131 -19.71 -16.19 8.13
N ALA A 132 -19.77 -15.09 8.89
CA ALA A 132 -21.02 -14.56 9.43
C ALA A 132 -21.97 -14.08 8.33
N GLY A 133 -21.44 -13.44 7.28
CA GLY A 133 -22.18 -12.87 6.16
C GLY A 133 -22.38 -13.81 4.96
N LYS A 134 -22.16 -15.13 5.12
CA LYS A 134 -22.23 -16.12 4.04
C LYS A 134 -23.57 -16.21 3.29
N ASN A 135 -24.63 -15.56 3.76
CA ASN A 135 -25.93 -15.50 3.07
C ASN A 135 -26.09 -14.29 2.13
N ALA A 136 -25.14 -13.35 2.11
CA ALA A 136 -25.09 -12.27 1.11
C ALA A 136 -24.87 -12.84 -0.30
N ASP A 137 -25.10 -12.07 -1.35
CA ASP A 137 -24.83 -12.50 -2.74
C ASP A 137 -23.41 -12.15 -3.18
N ILE A 138 -22.89 -11.04 -2.65
CA ILE A 138 -21.61 -10.41 -3.03
C ILE A 138 -20.84 -10.04 -1.76
N ILE A 139 -19.51 -10.04 -1.82
CA ILE A 139 -18.66 -9.43 -0.79
C ILE A 139 -18.14 -8.11 -1.34
N VAL A 140 -18.29 -7.03 -0.56
CA VAL A 140 -17.73 -5.72 -0.86
C VAL A 140 -16.68 -5.40 0.19
N PHE A 141 -15.49 -5.02 -0.25
CA PHE A 141 -14.53 -4.29 0.58
C PHE A 141 -14.60 -2.83 0.17
N GLU A 142 -15.05 -1.92 1.05
CA GLU A 142 -15.19 -0.50 0.71
C GLU A 142 -14.34 0.41 1.60
N THR A 143 -14.00 1.60 1.08
CA THR A 143 -13.24 2.63 1.79
C THR A 143 -11.87 2.14 2.31
N MET A 144 -11.29 1.17 1.62
CA MET A 144 -10.02 0.59 2.04
C MET A 144 -8.86 1.56 1.79
N THR A 145 -7.98 1.73 2.77
CA THR A 145 -6.83 2.65 2.67
C THR A 145 -5.51 1.92 2.42
N ASP A 146 -5.41 0.66 2.83
CA ASP A 146 -4.20 -0.15 2.76
C ASP A 146 -4.37 -1.36 1.83
N LEU A 147 -3.46 -1.51 0.86
CA LEU A 147 -3.53 -2.57 -0.15
C LEU A 147 -3.30 -3.98 0.42
N LEU A 148 -2.46 -4.11 1.45
CA LEU A 148 -2.17 -5.39 2.09
C LEU A 148 -3.36 -5.85 2.95
N GLU A 149 -4.06 -4.90 3.59
CA GLU A 149 -5.32 -5.16 4.30
C GLU A 149 -6.37 -5.75 3.35
N VAL A 150 -6.58 -5.10 2.20
CA VAL A 150 -7.51 -5.60 1.16
C VAL A 150 -7.10 -6.99 0.70
N LYS A 151 -5.82 -7.22 0.46
CA LYS A 151 -5.31 -8.53 0.05
C LYS A 151 -5.64 -9.61 1.09
N ALA A 152 -5.50 -9.32 2.38
CA ALA A 152 -5.92 -10.24 3.45
C ALA A 152 -7.42 -10.57 3.35
N GLY A 153 -8.26 -9.56 3.12
CA GLY A 153 -9.71 -9.73 2.95
C GLY A 153 -10.08 -10.56 1.72
N ILE A 154 -9.51 -10.27 0.55
CA ILE A 154 -9.79 -11.03 -0.68
C ILE A 154 -9.35 -12.49 -0.51
N LEU A 155 -8.17 -12.74 0.07
CA LEU A 155 -7.70 -14.10 0.34
C LEU A 155 -8.63 -14.81 1.32
N ALA A 156 -9.07 -14.14 2.41
CA ALA A 156 -10.05 -14.71 3.34
C ALA A 156 -11.35 -15.10 2.64
N CYS A 157 -11.82 -14.29 1.67
CA CYS A 157 -12.99 -14.60 0.86
C CYS A 157 -12.75 -15.82 -0.04
N LYS A 158 -11.74 -15.77 -0.90
CA LYS A 158 -11.50 -16.80 -1.92
C LYS A 158 -11.10 -18.14 -1.32
N GLU A 159 -10.43 -18.18 -0.16
CA GLU A 159 -10.01 -19.41 0.52
C GLU A 159 -11.13 -20.08 1.33
N ASN A 160 -12.15 -19.34 1.79
CA ASN A 160 -13.19 -19.89 2.70
C ASN A 160 -14.60 -19.90 2.08
N PHE A 161 -15.03 -18.81 1.43
CA PHE A 161 -16.38 -18.67 0.87
C PHE A 161 -16.33 -17.89 -0.45
N PRO A 162 -15.90 -18.54 -1.56
CA PRO A 162 -15.67 -17.86 -2.83
C PRO A 162 -16.98 -17.30 -3.39
N LYS A 163 -17.11 -15.98 -3.32
CA LYS A 163 -18.18 -15.18 -3.90
C LYS A 163 -17.62 -14.13 -4.86
N PRO A 164 -18.48 -13.49 -5.66
CA PRO A 164 -18.11 -12.25 -6.34
C PRO A 164 -17.59 -11.24 -5.33
N VAL A 165 -16.47 -10.60 -5.66
CA VAL A 165 -15.81 -9.58 -4.84
C VAL A 165 -15.80 -8.26 -5.58
N ILE A 166 -16.39 -7.24 -4.97
CA ILE A 166 -16.22 -5.86 -5.38
C ILE A 166 -15.27 -5.20 -4.38
N CYS A 167 -14.27 -4.46 -4.84
CA CYS A 167 -13.36 -3.76 -3.94
C CYS A 167 -13.18 -2.30 -4.34
N THR A 168 -13.40 -1.40 -3.39
CA THR A 168 -13.10 0.01 -3.56
C THR A 168 -12.09 0.50 -2.52
N MET A 169 -11.12 1.27 -2.99
CA MET A 169 -10.18 2.00 -2.14
C MET A 169 -10.50 3.49 -2.18
N THR A 170 -10.04 4.23 -1.19
CA THR A 170 -10.27 5.68 -1.12
C THR A 170 -8.98 6.45 -1.36
N PHE A 171 -9.04 7.46 -2.23
CA PHE A 171 -7.91 8.23 -2.71
C PHE A 171 -8.09 9.72 -2.42
N GLU A 172 -6.98 10.41 -2.26
CA GLU A 172 -6.90 11.88 -2.20
C GLU A 172 -6.64 12.46 -3.60
N GLU A 173 -6.69 13.79 -3.73
CA GLU A 173 -6.47 14.49 -5.01
C GLU A 173 -5.10 14.22 -5.64
N ASN A 174 -4.12 13.79 -4.84
CA ASN A 174 -2.78 13.40 -5.28
C ASN A 174 -2.71 12.00 -5.93
N LEU A 175 -3.85 11.33 -6.14
CA LEU A 175 -3.96 9.97 -6.69
C LEU A 175 -3.29 8.90 -5.81
N ARG A 176 -3.23 9.13 -4.50
CA ARG A 176 -2.74 8.18 -3.51
C ARG A 176 -3.79 7.92 -2.44
N THR A 177 -3.76 6.71 -1.89
CA THR A 177 -4.47 6.46 -0.64
C THR A 177 -3.71 7.12 0.51
N PHE A 178 -4.35 7.21 1.66
CA PHE A 178 -3.73 7.71 2.88
C PHE A 178 -2.41 7.00 3.24
N THR A 179 -2.28 5.70 2.96
CA THR A 179 -1.05 4.93 3.24
C THR A 179 -0.01 5.00 2.10
N GLY A 180 -0.28 5.80 1.05
CA GLY A 180 0.62 6.01 -0.09
C GLY A 180 0.40 5.04 -1.26
N CYS A 181 -0.63 4.20 -1.24
CA CYS A 181 -0.89 3.25 -2.33
C CYS A 181 -1.19 4.01 -3.64
N SER A 182 -0.57 3.60 -4.75
CA SER A 182 -0.86 4.17 -6.06
C SER A 182 -2.13 3.54 -6.66
N VAL A 183 -2.82 4.30 -7.52
CA VAL A 183 -3.94 3.79 -8.31
C VAL A 183 -3.53 2.59 -9.17
N SER A 184 -2.34 2.65 -9.78
CA SER A 184 -1.81 1.58 -10.61
C SER A 184 -1.52 0.30 -9.82
N ALA A 185 -0.97 0.42 -8.61
CA ALA A 185 -0.70 -0.73 -7.74
C ALA A 185 -1.99 -1.40 -7.28
N MET A 186 -2.99 -0.62 -6.88
CA MET A 186 -4.33 -1.13 -6.58
C MET A 186 -4.90 -1.88 -7.78
N ALA A 187 -4.94 -1.25 -8.95
CA ALA A 187 -5.57 -1.84 -10.13
C ALA A 187 -4.90 -3.14 -10.57
N LEU A 188 -3.57 -3.20 -10.60
CA LEU A 188 -2.83 -4.42 -10.96
C LEU A 188 -3.04 -5.52 -9.92
N THR A 189 -2.93 -5.20 -8.64
CA THR A 189 -2.94 -6.19 -7.55
C THR A 189 -4.33 -6.79 -7.37
N LEU A 190 -5.37 -5.96 -7.30
CA LEU A 190 -6.72 -6.44 -7.02
C LEU A 190 -7.31 -7.23 -8.19
N THR A 191 -7.02 -6.82 -9.43
CA THR A 191 -7.36 -7.62 -10.62
C THR A 191 -6.65 -8.98 -10.59
N ALA A 192 -5.36 -9.00 -10.26
CA ALA A 192 -4.60 -10.24 -10.23
C ALA A 192 -5.03 -11.20 -9.09
N LEU A 193 -5.53 -10.67 -7.97
CA LEU A 193 -6.12 -11.43 -6.87
C LEU A 193 -7.54 -11.97 -7.18
N GLY A 194 -8.11 -11.61 -8.34
CA GLY A 194 -9.40 -12.10 -8.79
C GLY A 194 -10.60 -11.36 -8.17
N ALA A 195 -10.48 -10.06 -7.92
CA ALA A 195 -11.64 -9.21 -7.75
C ALA A 195 -12.49 -9.18 -9.04
N ASP A 196 -13.80 -9.10 -8.89
CA ASP A 196 -14.76 -9.12 -10.00
C ASP A 196 -15.12 -7.71 -10.48
N ALA A 197 -14.98 -6.70 -9.61
CA ALA A 197 -14.98 -5.29 -9.96
C ALA A 197 -14.14 -4.49 -8.97
N ILE A 198 -13.50 -3.42 -9.43
CA ILE A 198 -12.67 -2.56 -8.58
C ILE A 198 -12.94 -1.09 -8.80
N GLY A 199 -12.69 -0.25 -7.80
CA GLY A 199 -13.01 1.17 -7.95
C GLY A 199 -12.69 2.05 -6.77
N ILE A 200 -13.38 3.17 -6.73
CA ILE A 200 -13.14 4.21 -5.74
C ILE A 200 -14.43 4.66 -5.08
N ASN A 201 -14.33 4.97 -3.79
CA ASN A 201 -15.43 5.52 -3.03
C ASN A 201 -14.92 6.49 -1.96
N CYS A 202 -15.83 7.34 -1.49
CA CYS A 202 -15.58 8.32 -0.43
C CYS A 202 -14.44 9.31 -0.76
N SER A 203 -14.06 10.12 0.25
CA SER A 203 -13.04 11.18 0.26
C SER A 203 -13.27 12.36 -0.70
N LEU A 204 -13.58 12.09 -1.97
CA LEU A 204 -13.74 13.11 -3.00
C LEU A 204 -15.17 13.13 -3.56
N GLY A 205 -15.52 14.24 -4.22
CA GLY A 205 -16.73 14.38 -4.98
C GLY A 205 -16.67 13.69 -6.35
N PRO A 206 -17.78 13.66 -7.10
CA PRO A 206 -17.86 12.94 -8.38
C PRO A 206 -16.99 13.59 -9.47
N LYS A 207 -16.72 14.89 -9.38
CA LYS A 207 -15.87 15.62 -10.34
C LYS A 207 -14.39 15.21 -10.19
N GLU A 208 -13.94 15.09 -8.95
CA GLU A 208 -12.56 14.79 -8.58
C GLU A 208 -12.20 13.31 -8.83
N PHE A 209 -13.18 12.44 -9.07
CA PHE A 209 -12.97 11.03 -9.42
C PHE A 209 -12.43 10.82 -10.84
N ALA A 210 -12.66 11.76 -11.76
CA ALA A 210 -12.30 11.57 -13.18
C ALA A 210 -10.80 11.27 -13.41
N PRO A 211 -9.83 12.01 -12.81
CA PRO A 211 -8.41 11.70 -12.93
C PRO A 211 -8.03 10.31 -12.41
N VAL A 212 -8.68 9.86 -11.33
CA VAL A 212 -8.43 8.54 -10.75
C VAL A 212 -8.91 7.43 -11.69
N ILE A 213 -10.10 7.60 -12.29
CA ILE A 213 -10.64 6.66 -13.28
C ILE A 213 -9.77 6.62 -14.54
N ASP A 214 -9.29 7.77 -15.01
CA ASP A 214 -8.39 7.83 -16.18
C ASP A 214 -7.09 7.06 -15.93
N GLU A 215 -6.58 7.06 -14.69
CA GLU A 215 -5.43 6.24 -14.30
C GLU A 215 -5.81 4.75 -14.20
N MET A 216 -6.92 4.39 -13.53
CA MET A 216 -7.37 3.00 -13.40
C MET A 216 -7.56 2.31 -14.75
N LEU A 217 -8.12 3.00 -15.73
CA LEU A 217 -8.38 2.46 -17.07
C LEU A 217 -7.10 1.97 -17.78
N LYS A 218 -5.92 2.46 -17.41
CA LYS A 218 -4.63 2.01 -17.99
C LYS A 218 -4.18 0.66 -17.45
N TRP A 219 -4.65 0.27 -16.27
CA TRP A 219 -4.06 -0.82 -15.48
C TRP A 219 -4.99 -2.00 -15.23
N THR A 220 -6.27 -1.90 -15.62
CA THR A 220 -7.25 -2.97 -15.44
C THR A 220 -8.27 -3.03 -16.58
N ASP A 221 -8.82 -4.20 -16.82
CA ASP A 221 -9.88 -4.53 -17.79
C ASP A 221 -11.17 -5.03 -17.12
N ILE A 222 -11.13 -5.33 -15.80
CA ILE A 222 -12.33 -5.71 -15.04
C ILE A 222 -13.21 -4.48 -14.75
N PRO A 223 -14.54 -4.64 -14.60
CA PRO A 223 -15.47 -3.53 -14.39
C PRO A 223 -15.05 -2.53 -13.32
N LEU A 224 -15.23 -1.24 -13.61
CA LEU A 224 -14.93 -0.15 -12.68
C LEU A 224 -16.14 0.27 -11.85
N VAL A 225 -15.87 0.65 -10.60
CA VAL A 225 -16.86 1.06 -9.59
C VAL A 225 -16.61 2.48 -9.11
N VAL A 226 -17.67 3.27 -8.96
CA VAL A 226 -17.60 4.58 -8.29
C VAL A 226 -18.75 4.78 -7.31
N LYS A 227 -18.42 5.24 -6.09
CA LYS A 227 -19.35 5.75 -5.08
C LYS A 227 -18.81 7.05 -4.48
N PRO A 228 -18.87 8.19 -5.19
CA PRO A 228 -18.39 9.47 -4.68
C PRO A 228 -19.27 10.00 -3.55
N ASN A 229 -18.73 10.93 -2.74
CA ASN A 229 -19.53 11.72 -1.81
C ASN A 229 -20.41 12.71 -2.58
N ALA A 230 -21.45 13.26 -1.94
CA ALA A 230 -22.26 14.35 -2.50
C ALA A 230 -21.47 15.70 -2.51
N GLY A 231 -20.20 15.67 -2.90
CA GLY A 231 -19.25 16.76 -2.75
C GLY A 231 -18.46 16.71 -1.44
N LEU A 232 -17.71 17.77 -1.18
CA LEU A 232 -16.97 17.92 0.08
C LEU A 232 -17.92 18.48 1.15
N PRO A 233 -17.92 17.93 2.37
CA PRO A 233 -18.77 18.45 3.43
C PRO A 233 -18.31 19.87 3.81
N ASP A 234 -19.25 20.79 3.96
CA ASP A 234 -19.00 22.11 4.52
C ASP A 234 -18.64 21.96 6.01
N PRO A 235 -17.43 22.35 6.42
CA PRO A 235 -16.96 22.25 7.81
C PRO A 235 -17.80 23.03 8.82
N LEU A 236 -18.55 24.05 8.37
CA LEU A 236 -19.39 24.90 9.22
C LEU A 236 -20.80 24.33 9.41
N THR A 237 -21.36 23.71 8.38
CA THR A 237 -22.77 23.28 8.35
C THR A 237 -22.94 21.76 8.35
N ASN A 238 -21.87 21.00 8.11
CA ASN A 238 -21.85 19.56 7.89
C ASN A 238 -22.70 19.10 6.70
N LEU A 239 -23.13 20.04 5.84
CA LEU A 239 -23.91 19.76 4.64
C LEU A 239 -22.99 19.51 3.46
N TYR A 240 -23.44 18.63 2.58
CA TYR A 240 -22.78 18.33 1.32
C TYR A 240 -23.20 19.35 0.25
N ASN A 241 -22.27 19.74 -0.62
CA ASN A 241 -22.43 20.89 -1.50
C ASN A 241 -22.82 20.57 -2.96
N VAL A 242 -22.96 19.30 -3.32
CA VAL A 242 -23.42 18.85 -4.64
C VAL A 242 -24.81 18.24 -4.49
N ASP A 243 -25.79 18.75 -5.24
CA ASP A 243 -27.16 18.21 -5.23
C ASP A 243 -27.32 17.00 -6.18
N ALA A 244 -28.49 16.36 -6.16
CA ALA A 244 -28.74 15.15 -6.95
C ALA A 244 -28.68 15.37 -8.47
N GLU A 245 -29.07 16.56 -8.95
CA GLU A 245 -29.06 16.87 -10.38
C GLU A 245 -27.60 17.05 -10.85
N GLU A 246 -26.83 17.89 -10.15
CA GLU A 246 -25.41 18.11 -10.43
C GLU A 246 -24.60 16.82 -10.29
N PHE A 247 -24.86 16.02 -9.26
CA PHE A 247 -24.23 14.71 -9.07
C PHE A 247 -24.46 13.80 -10.28
N SER A 248 -25.70 13.70 -10.77
CA SER A 248 -26.04 12.82 -11.90
C SER A 248 -25.31 13.20 -13.20
N ILE A 249 -25.03 14.50 -13.42
CA ILE A 249 -24.27 14.99 -14.57
C ILE A 249 -22.84 14.43 -14.55
N TYR A 250 -22.17 14.48 -13.40
CA TYR A 250 -20.82 13.93 -13.25
C TYR A 250 -20.81 12.40 -13.32
N MET A 251 -21.79 11.73 -12.72
CA MET A 251 -21.91 10.27 -12.82
C MET A 251 -22.08 9.81 -14.27
N LYS A 252 -22.85 10.56 -15.08
CA LYS A 252 -22.97 10.31 -16.51
C LYS A 252 -21.62 10.41 -17.23
N GLN A 253 -20.82 11.43 -16.94
CA GLN A 253 -19.48 11.58 -17.54
C GLN A 253 -18.55 10.41 -17.17
N LEU A 254 -18.62 9.93 -15.92
CA LEU A 254 -17.84 8.76 -15.48
C LEU A 254 -18.30 7.47 -16.16
N ALA A 255 -19.62 7.28 -16.32
CA ALA A 255 -20.19 6.16 -17.09
C ALA A 255 -19.71 6.17 -18.56
N GLU A 256 -19.73 7.33 -19.22
CA GLU A 256 -19.26 7.50 -20.61
C GLU A 256 -17.75 7.21 -20.77
N LYS A 257 -16.95 7.35 -19.70
CA LYS A 257 -15.54 6.93 -19.68
C LYS A 257 -15.34 5.41 -19.57
N GLY A 258 -16.36 4.66 -19.17
CA GLY A 258 -16.31 3.20 -19.03
C GLY A 258 -16.49 2.67 -17.61
N VAL A 259 -16.96 3.49 -16.68
CA VAL A 259 -17.42 3.03 -15.36
C VAL A 259 -18.72 2.26 -15.49
N LYS A 260 -18.80 1.09 -14.84
CA LYS A 260 -19.94 0.17 -14.96
C LYS A 260 -20.83 0.16 -13.73
N PHE A 261 -20.23 0.23 -12.54
CA PHE A 261 -20.95 0.25 -11.27
C PHE A 261 -20.98 1.68 -10.73
N LEU A 262 -22.18 2.22 -10.53
CA LEU A 262 -22.40 3.61 -10.13
C LEU A 262 -23.29 3.67 -8.89
N GLY A 263 -22.85 4.34 -7.83
CA GLY A 263 -23.68 4.65 -6.67
C GLY A 263 -23.21 5.90 -5.95
N GLY A 264 -23.56 6.01 -4.67
CA GLY A 264 -23.17 7.15 -3.82
C GLY A 264 -22.58 6.71 -2.49
N CYS A 265 -21.73 7.55 -1.91
CA CYS A 265 -21.22 7.40 -0.55
C CYS A 265 -21.77 8.52 0.33
N CYS A 266 -20.97 9.13 1.22
CA CYS A 266 -21.46 10.05 2.23
C CYS A 266 -22.23 11.24 1.62
N GLY A 267 -23.33 11.63 2.28
CA GLY A 267 -24.25 12.67 1.80
C GLY A 267 -25.29 12.24 0.76
N THR A 268 -25.18 11.06 0.15
CA THR A 268 -26.10 10.63 -0.92
C THR A 268 -27.37 9.93 -0.40
N THR A 269 -28.53 10.43 -0.81
CA THR A 269 -29.87 9.89 -0.51
C THR A 269 -30.45 9.10 -1.70
N PRO A 270 -31.61 8.44 -1.58
CA PRO A 270 -32.25 7.76 -2.72
C PRO A 270 -32.51 8.66 -3.93
N ASP A 271 -32.62 9.97 -3.76
CA ASP A 271 -32.86 10.90 -4.88
C ASP A 271 -31.63 11.00 -5.81
N TYR A 272 -30.41 10.89 -5.28
CA TYR A 272 -29.17 10.87 -6.06
C TYR A 272 -29.09 9.64 -6.96
N ILE A 273 -29.49 8.48 -6.42
CA ILE A 273 -29.53 7.23 -7.18
C ILE A 273 -30.58 7.33 -8.29
N ARG A 274 -31.76 7.85 -7.98
CA ARG A 274 -32.86 8.01 -8.96
C ARG A 274 -32.46 8.92 -10.13
N GLU A 275 -31.86 10.07 -9.85
CA GLU A 275 -31.41 10.97 -10.91
C GLU A 275 -30.24 10.37 -11.71
N THR A 276 -29.34 9.61 -11.07
CA THR A 276 -28.26 8.89 -11.78
C THR A 276 -28.81 7.82 -12.73
N VAL A 277 -29.79 7.01 -12.28
CA VAL A 277 -30.47 6.01 -13.11
C VAL A 277 -31.14 6.66 -14.32
N LYS A 278 -31.89 7.74 -14.08
CA LYS A 278 -32.58 8.52 -15.12
C LYS A 278 -31.60 9.14 -16.12
N ALA A 279 -30.46 9.65 -15.65
CA ALA A 279 -29.43 10.23 -16.52
C ALA A 279 -28.79 9.20 -17.47
N LEU A 280 -28.82 7.91 -17.11
CA LEU A 280 -28.20 6.81 -17.84
C LEU A 280 -29.16 5.90 -18.62
N GLU A 281 -30.49 6.10 -18.50
CA GLU A 281 -31.52 5.24 -19.12
C GLU A 281 -31.33 5.02 -20.64
N ASN A 282 -30.80 6.02 -21.35
CA ASN A 282 -30.58 5.99 -22.80
C ASN A 282 -29.09 5.92 -23.19
N ILE A 283 -28.20 5.63 -22.24
CA ILE A 283 -26.77 5.48 -22.48
C ILE A 283 -26.44 4.00 -22.59
N ARG A 284 -25.61 3.64 -23.57
CA ARG A 284 -25.05 2.28 -23.69
C ARG A 284 -23.70 2.22 -23.02
N TYR A 285 -23.45 1.13 -22.30
CA TYR A 285 -22.15 0.93 -21.71
C TYR A 285 -21.12 0.68 -22.81
N SER A 286 -20.02 1.42 -22.71
CA SER A 286 -18.86 1.26 -23.56
C SER A 286 -17.63 1.49 -22.71
N ARG A 287 -16.61 0.67 -22.90
CA ARG A 287 -15.31 0.83 -22.26
C ARG A 287 -14.24 0.88 -23.33
N PRO A 288 -13.25 1.78 -23.24
CA PRO A 288 -12.07 1.70 -24.08
C PRO A 288 -11.34 0.37 -23.85
N LEU A 289 -11.08 -0.36 -24.94
CA LEU A 289 -10.19 -1.51 -24.91
C LEU A 289 -8.75 -1.00 -24.83
N ASN A 290 -8.14 -1.14 -23.66
CA ASN A 290 -6.76 -0.73 -23.43
C ASN A 290 -5.85 -1.95 -23.39
N ASP A 291 -4.70 -1.87 -24.05
CA ASP A 291 -3.63 -2.85 -23.90
C ASP A 291 -2.93 -2.60 -22.56
N ILE A 292 -3.27 -3.41 -21.56
CA ILE A 292 -2.71 -3.26 -20.21
C ILE A 292 -1.29 -3.86 -20.21
N PRO A 293 -0.26 -3.05 -19.96
CA PRO A 293 1.13 -3.49 -20.09
C PRO A 293 1.52 -4.54 -19.05
N ALA A 294 2.58 -5.28 -19.34
CA ALA A 294 3.26 -6.09 -18.34
C ALA A 294 3.89 -5.16 -17.30
N ALA A 295 3.57 -5.38 -16.02
CA ALA A 295 4.04 -4.53 -14.93
C ALA A 295 4.10 -5.29 -13.61
N VAL A 296 4.95 -4.79 -12.72
CA VAL A 296 5.11 -5.25 -11.33
C VAL A 296 5.02 -4.06 -10.41
N CYS A 297 4.61 -4.26 -9.16
CA CYS A 297 4.44 -3.15 -8.24
C CYS A 297 4.68 -3.54 -6.78
N SER A 298 5.11 -2.56 -6.00
CA SER A 298 4.84 -2.49 -4.56
C SER A 298 3.49 -1.77 -4.36
N ALA A 299 3.13 -1.46 -3.12
CA ALA A 299 1.95 -0.63 -2.85
C ALA A 299 2.05 0.77 -3.48
N SER A 300 3.24 1.38 -3.52
CA SER A 300 3.42 2.79 -3.88
C SER A 300 4.19 3.02 -5.19
N CYS A 301 4.83 2.01 -5.77
CA CYS A 301 5.55 2.15 -7.03
C CYS A 301 5.17 1.04 -8.01
N THR A 302 4.93 1.42 -9.26
CA THR A 302 4.62 0.50 -10.36
C THR A 302 5.70 0.63 -11.42
N VAL A 303 6.33 -0.50 -11.76
CA VAL A 303 7.35 -0.60 -12.80
C VAL A 303 6.74 -1.28 -14.00
N GLU A 304 6.51 -0.49 -15.05
CA GLU A 304 6.10 -1.00 -16.36
C GLU A 304 7.29 -1.62 -17.10
N VAL A 305 7.11 -2.84 -17.61
CA VAL A 305 8.11 -3.61 -18.37
C VAL A 305 7.93 -3.35 -19.86
N ASN A 306 7.94 -2.08 -20.25
CA ASN A 306 7.86 -1.61 -21.64
C ASN A 306 9.22 -1.24 -22.24
N GLN A 307 10.26 -1.23 -21.42
CA GLN A 307 11.65 -0.98 -21.76
C GLN A 307 12.54 -1.85 -20.86
N PRO A 308 13.87 -1.90 -21.11
CA PRO A 308 14.78 -2.58 -20.20
C PRO A 308 14.68 -2.03 -18.76
N ARG A 309 14.44 -2.91 -17.79
CA ARG A 309 14.37 -2.61 -16.34
C ARG A 309 15.40 -3.45 -15.59
N ILE A 310 16.17 -2.81 -14.72
CA ILE A 310 17.27 -3.46 -14.01
C ILE A 310 16.73 -4.19 -12.78
N ILE A 311 17.00 -5.49 -12.69
CA ILE A 311 16.77 -6.28 -11.48
C ILE A 311 18.10 -6.37 -10.71
N GLY A 312 18.14 -5.83 -9.50
CA GLY A 312 19.33 -5.86 -8.65
C GLY A 312 19.57 -7.23 -8.00
N GLU A 313 20.74 -7.83 -8.25
CA GLU A 313 21.08 -9.21 -7.84
C GLU A 313 21.73 -9.37 -6.44
N ARG A 314 21.96 -8.27 -5.70
CA ARG A 314 22.88 -8.31 -4.55
C ARG A 314 22.29 -8.91 -3.29
N ILE A 315 20.97 -8.95 -3.13
CA ILE A 315 20.28 -9.61 -2.00
C ILE A 315 20.24 -11.12 -2.29
N ASN A 316 21.41 -11.74 -2.20
CA ASN A 316 21.62 -13.14 -2.52
C ASN A 316 22.89 -13.65 -1.79
N PRO A 317 22.80 -14.70 -0.94
CA PRO A 317 23.92 -15.23 -0.16
C PRO A 317 24.95 -16.02 -0.98
N THR A 318 24.64 -16.38 -2.23
CA THR A 318 25.47 -17.27 -3.06
C THR A 318 26.87 -16.67 -3.27
N GLY A 319 27.90 -17.40 -2.83
CA GLY A 319 29.31 -16.96 -2.92
C GLY A 319 29.70 -15.80 -2.00
N LYS A 320 28.79 -15.22 -1.20
CA LYS A 320 29.04 -14.00 -0.40
C LYS A 320 29.14 -14.32 1.11
N LYS A 321 30.37 -14.51 1.62
CA LYS A 321 30.61 -14.86 3.03
C LYS A 321 29.93 -13.92 4.04
N LEU A 322 30.03 -12.61 3.83
CA LEU A 322 29.42 -11.61 4.72
C LEU A 322 27.89 -11.70 4.72
N PHE A 323 27.27 -11.87 3.56
CA PHE A 323 25.82 -12.01 3.44
C PHE A 323 25.33 -13.27 4.15
N LYS A 324 26.03 -14.41 3.97
CA LYS A 324 25.73 -15.64 4.70
C LYS A 324 25.78 -15.44 6.22
N GLN A 325 26.79 -14.74 6.70
CA GLN A 325 26.92 -14.44 8.13
C GLN A 325 25.81 -13.52 8.62
N ALA A 326 25.40 -12.53 7.82
CA ALA A 326 24.28 -11.64 8.14
C ALA A 326 22.97 -12.42 8.32
N LEU A 327 22.66 -13.36 7.41
CA LEU A 327 21.49 -14.24 7.55
C LEU A 327 21.54 -15.08 8.83
N ILE A 328 22.67 -15.70 9.14
CA ILE A 328 22.86 -16.50 10.37
C ILE A 328 22.67 -15.63 11.61
N ASN A 329 23.21 -14.41 11.59
CA ASN A 329 23.14 -13.47 12.71
C ASN A 329 21.79 -12.73 12.81
N ASN A 330 20.87 -12.95 11.86
CA ASN A 330 19.64 -12.16 11.71
C ASN A 330 19.90 -10.64 11.57
N ASP A 331 21.00 -10.27 10.94
CA ASP A 331 21.37 -8.89 10.64
C ASP A 331 20.58 -8.39 9.43
N ILE A 332 19.37 -7.90 9.69
CA ILE A 332 18.46 -7.38 8.66
C ILE A 332 18.96 -6.05 8.09
N ASP A 333 19.63 -5.20 8.88
CA ASP A 333 20.14 -3.91 8.39
C ASP A 333 21.17 -4.10 7.29
N TYR A 334 22.01 -5.15 7.37
CA TYR A 334 22.90 -5.48 6.27
C TYR A 334 22.13 -5.74 4.96
N ILE A 335 20.99 -6.43 5.01
CA ILE A 335 20.15 -6.70 3.84
C ILE A 335 19.50 -5.42 3.33
N LEU A 336 18.98 -4.59 4.23
CA LEU A 336 18.37 -3.30 3.92
C LEU A 336 19.37 -2.34 3.25
N ASN A 337 20.61 -2.28 3.76
CA ASN A 337 21.70 -1.52 3.17
C ASN A 337 22.00 -1.99 1.74
N GLN A 338 22.01 -3.30 1.49
CA GLN A 338 22.16 -3.83 0.12
C GLN A 338 20.99 -3.44 -0.80
N ALA A 339 19.78 -3.29 -0.28
CA ALA A 339 18.64 -2.81 -1.06
C ALA A 339 18.83 -1.35 -1.46
N VAL A 340 19.09 -0.47 -0.48
CA VAL A 340 19.27 0.97 -0.69
C VAL A 340 20.43 1.26 -1.65
N GLU A 341 21.58 0.59 -1.46
CA GLU A 341 22.73 0.71 -2.36
C GLU A 341 22.39 0.39 -3.81
N GLN A 342 21.55 -0.63 -4.05
CA GLN A 342 21.15 -1.04 -5.38
C GLN A 342 20.18 -0.07 -6.02
N ILE A 343 19.21 0.43 -5.25
CA ILE A 343 18.23 1.42 -5.70
C ILE A 343 18.95 2.70 -6.12
N HIS A 344 19.84 3.23 -5.28
CA HIS A 344 20.64 4.42 -5.62
C HIS A 344 21.54 4.21 -6.84
N ALA A 345 21.98 2.99 -7.09
CA ALA A 345 22.76 2.66 -8.27
C ALA A 345 21.90 2.53 -9.55
N GLY A 346 20.57 2.43 -9.42
CA GLY A 346 19.61 2.41 -10.52
C GLY A 346 18.89 1.07 -10.73
N ALA A 347 18.72 0.26 -9.68
CA ALA A 347 17.81 -0.88 -9.74
C ALA A 347 16.35 -0.40 -9.82
N ASP A 348 15.59 -0.92 -10.79
CA ASP A 348 14.15 -0.70 -10.89
C ASP A 348 13.36 -1.74 -10.05
N ILE A 349 13.95 -2.94 -9.86
CA ILE A 349 13.37 -4.09 -9.15
C ILE A 349 14.50 -4.73 -8.33
N LEU A 350 14.19 -5.35 -7.18
CA LEU A 350 15.18 -6.07 -6.36
C LEU A 350 14.90 -7.57 -6.38
N ASP A 351 15.89 -8.37 -6.77
CA ASP A 351 15.88 -9.83 -6.57
C ASP A 351 16.21 -10.15 -5.11
N VAL A 352 15.39 -10.98 -4.47
CA VAL A 352 15.49 -11.33 -3.05
C VAL A 352 15.59 -12.83 -2.90
N ASN A 353 16.83 -13.31 -2.74
CA ASN A 353 17.13 -14.68 -2.37
C ASN A 353 17.76 -14.70 -0.97
N VAL A 354 17.16 -15.46 -0.05
CA VAL A 354 17.72 -15.67 1.31
C VAL A 354 18.02 -17.15 1.57
N GLY A 355 18.15 -17.94 0.50
CA GLY A 355 18.40 -19.38 0.58
C GLY A 355 19.78 -19.68 1.14
N LEU A 356 19.82 -20.27 2.34
CA LEU A 356 21.04 -20.72 2.98
C LEU A 356 20.77 -22.05 3.70
N PRO A 357 21.64 -23.06 3.57
CA PRO A 357 21.56 -24.23 4.43
C PRO A 357 21.58 -23.84 5.91
N ASP A 358 20.87 -24.60 6.75
CA ASP A 358 20.86 -24.46 8.22
C ASP A 358 20.13 -23.25 8.80
N ILE A 359 19.38 -22.47 8.00
CA ILE A 359 18.43 -21.47 8.49
C ILE A 359 16.99 -21.82 8.13
N ASP A 360 16.03 -21.24 8.86
CA ASP A 360 14.63 -21.23 8.45
C ASP A 360 14.44 -20.19 7.33
N GLU A 361 14.57 -20.63 6.08
CA GLU A 361 14.43 -19.78 4.89
C GLU A 361 13.04 -19.12 4.84
N LYS A 362 11.99 -19.83 5.25
CA LYS A 362 10.61 -19.29 5.24
C LYS A 362 10.49 -18.11 6.22
N ALA A 363 10.92 -18.29 7.46
CA ALA A 363 10.86 -17.22 8.45
C ALA A 363 11.75 -16.03 8.08
N MET A 364 12.95 -16.30 7.53
CA MET A 364 13.87 -15.25 7.08
C MET A 364 13.32 -14.47 5.87
N MET A 365 12.69 -15.16 4.91
CA MET A 365 12.08 -14.52 3.74
C MET A 365 10.94 -13.59 4.14
N ILE A 366 10.04 -14.04 5.01
CA ILE A 366 8.94 -13.20 5.54
C ILE A 366 9.50 -11.94 6.22
N ARG A 367 10.50 -12.10 7.09
CA ARG A 367 11.13 -10.98 7.80
C ARG A 367 11.79 -10.01 6.83
N THR A 368 12.51 -10.52 5.84
CA THR A 368 13.21 -9.74 4.83
C THR A 368 12.23 -8.93 3.99
N ILE A 369 11.15 -9.54 3.49
CA ILE A 369 10.12 -8.84 2.70
C ILE A 369 9.45 -7.75 3.53
N LYS A 370 9.03 -8.04 4.76
CA LYS A 370 8.43 -7.03 5.65
C LYS A 370 9.37 -5.84 5.89
N ALA A 371 10.66 -6.11 6.12
CA ALA A 371 11.65 -5.07 6.35
C ALA A 371 11.91 -4.22 5.09
N LEU A 372 12.05 -4.85 3.92
CA LEU A 372 12.24 -4.16 2.65
C LEU A 372 11.05 -3.26 2.31
N GLN A 373 9.82 -3.78 2.40
CA GLN A 373 8.59 -3.01 2.17
C GLN A 373 8.40 -1.85 3.12
N GLY A 374 9.02 -1.91 4.30
CA GLY A 374 9.12 -0.76 5.16
C GLY A 374 9.89 0.35 4.44
N ILE A 375 11.16 0.11 4.13
CA ILE A 375 12.10 1.19 3.80
C ILE A 375 12.09 1.61 2.33
N THR A 376 11.57 0.78 1.42
CA THR A 376 11.59 1.03 -0.02
C THR A 376 10.25 0.70 -0.66
N ASP A 377 9.93 1.46 -1.70
CA ASP A 377 8.81 1.20 -2.61
C ASP A 377 9.22 0.39 -3.84
N THR A 378 10.47 -0.02 -3.97
CA THR A 378 10.95 -0.77 -5.13
C THR A 378 10.31 -2.16 -5.19
N PRO A 379 9.66 -2.57 -6.30
CA PRO A 379 9.06 -3.90 -6.42
C PRO A 379 10.08 -5.03 -6.26
N LEU A 380 9.61 -6.18 -5.75
CA LEU A 380 10.47 -7.32 -5.46
C LEU A 380 10.27 -8.48 -6.45
N GLN A 381 11.38 -9.12 -6.82
CA GLN A 381 11.44 -10.46 -7.37
C GLN A 381 11.79 -11.42 -6.23
N ILE A 382 10.85 -12.29 -5.88
CA ILE A 382 10.97 -13.26 -4.79
C ILE A 382 11.65 -14.51 -5.35
N ASP A 383 12.87 -14.78 -4.92
CA ASP A 383 13.70 -15.87 -5.41
C ASP A 383 13.82 -16.99 -4.36
N SER A 384 13.19 -18.13 -4.66
CA SER A 384 13.32 -19.37 -3.89
C SER A 384 12.93 -20.58 -4.73
N THR A 385 13.56 -21.72 -4.45
CA THR A 385 13.22 -23.02 -5.05
C THR A 385 12.19 -23.80 -4.23
N ILE A 386 11.77 -23.29 -3.08
CA ILE A 386 10.88 -23.99 -2.14
C ILE A 386 9.46 -23.40 -2.23
N PRO A 387 8.45 -24.15 -2.72
CA PRO A 387 7.08 -23.63 -2.86
C PRO A 387 6.48 -23.06 -1.57
N ALA A 388 6.78 -23.66 -0.41
CA ALA A 388 6.30 -23.19 0.89
C ALA A 388 6.92 -21.85 1.33
N VAL A 389 8.12 -21.52 0.86
CA VAL A 389 8.75 -20.20 1.07
C VAL A 389 8.08 -19.18 0.15
N LEU A 390 7.89 -19.53 -1.12
CA LEU A 390 7.19 -18.68 -2.10
C LEU A 390 5.77 -18.33 -1.64
N GLU A 391 4.97 -19.31 -1.22
CA GLU A 391 3.60 -19.07 -0.72
C GLU A 391 3.59 -18.12 0.48
N ALA A 392 4.50 -18.32 1.44
CA ALA A 392 4.56 -17.49 2.64
C ALA A 392 5.00 -16.06 2.33
N ALA A 393 5.96 -15.89 1.42
CA ALA A 393 6.44 -14.62 0.93
C ALA A 393 5.35 -13.86 0.16
N LEU A 394 4.67 -14.55 -0.77
CA LEU A 394 3.57 -14.00 -1.57
C LEU A 394 2.40 -13.57 -0.69
N ARG A 395 2.11 -14.28 0.41
CA ARG A 395 1.02 -13.93 1.32
C ARG A 395 1.23 -12.55 1.97
N VAL A 396 2.45 -12.21 2.38
CA VAL A 396 2.77 -10.95 3.08
C VAL A 396 3.23 -9.81 2.16
N TYR A 397 3.41 -10.06 0.86
CA TYR A 397 3.84 -9.05 -0.08
C TYR A 397 2.70 -8.09 -0.46
N SER A 398 2.94 -6.78 -0.39
CA SER A 398 1.97 -5.72 -0.73
C SER A 398 2.21 -5.19 -2.15
N GLY A 399 1.45 -5.71 -3.11
CA GLY A 399 1.59 -5.40 -4.53
C GLY A 399 1.62 -6.67 -5.40
N LYS A 400 2.14 -6.52 -6.62
CA LYS A 400 2.35 -7.59 -7.62
C LYS A 400 3.84 -7.89 -7.81
N PRO A 401 4.39 -8.97 -7.20
CA PRO A 401 5.80 -9.32 -7.30
C PRO A 401 6.10 -10.18 -8.54
N ILE A 402 7.39 -10.47 -8.76
CA ILE A 402 7.83 -11.54 -9.66
C ILE A 402 8.20 -12.77 -8.84
N VAL A 403 7.71 -13.96 -9.20
CA VAL A 403 8.18 -15.25 -8.67
C VAL A 403 9.35 -15.74 -9.52
N ASN A 404 10.51 -15.92 -8.89
CA ASN A 404 11.69 -16.54 -9.48
C ASN A 404 11.96 -17.88 -8.75
N SER A 405 11.59 -19.02 -9.29
CA SER A 405 11.07 -19.26 -10.64
C SER A 405 10.27 -20.57 -10.75
N VAL A 406 9.70 -20.79 -11.93
CA VAL A 406 9.19 -22.08 -12.39
C VAL A 406 10.09 -22.62 -13.51
N ASN A 407 10.12 -23.92 -13.74
CA ASN A 407 10.86 -24.52 -14.87
C ASN A 407 9.97 -25.47 -15.70
N GLY A 408 10.54 -26.14 -16.71
CA GLY A 408 9.82 -27.02 -17.63
C GLY A 408 9.40 -28.38 -17.06
N GLU A 409 9.84 -28.74 -15.86
CA GLU A 409 9.46 -29.97 -15.18
C GLU A 409 8.01 -29.92 -14.72
N GLU A 410 7.34 -31.08 -14.78
CA GLU A 410 5.91 -31.16 -14.46
C GLU A 410 5.63 -30.81 -12.99
N GLU A 411 6.46 -31.32 -12.08
CA GLU A 411 6.36 -31.04 -10.64
C GLU A 411 6.56 -29.54 -10.33
N SER A 412 7.47 -28.85 -11.04
CA SER A 412 7.67 -27.41 -10.86
C SER A 412 6.43 -26.63 -11.31
N LEU A 413 5.87 -26.97 -12.48
CA LEU A 413 4.68 -26.32 -13.02
C LEU A 413 3.45 -26.50 -12.11
N GLU A 414 3.24 -27.73 -11.63
CA GLU A 414 2.11 -28.08 -10.76
C GLU A 414 2.19 -27.44 -9.36
N ASN A 415 3.39 -27.20 -8.84
CA ASN A 415 3.57 -26.62 -7.51
C ASN A 415 3.68 -25.08 -7.52
N VAL A 416 4.27 -24.47 -8.55
CA VAL A 416 4.56 -23.02 -8.56
C VAL A 416 3.46 -22.21 -9.25
N LEU A 417 2.96 -22.66 -10.41
CA LEU A 417 1.97 -21.87 -11.16
C LEU A 417 0.66 -21.64 -10.38
N PRO A 418 0.12 -22.60 -9.61
CA PRO A 418 -1.06 -22.33 -8.78
C PRO A 418 -0.82 -21.23 -7.73
N LEU A 419 0.38 -21.15 -7.16
CA LEU A 419 0.74 -20.08 -6.21
C LEU A 419 0.78 -18.72 -6.93
N VAL A 420 1.40 -18.66 -8.10
CA VAL A 420 1.44 -17.46 -8.94
C VAL A 420 0.03 -16.96 -9.25
N LYS A 421 -0.87 -17.88 -9.64
CA LYS A 421 -2.27 -17.56 -9.93
C LYS A 421 -3.04 -17.11 -8.68
N LYS A 422 -2.88 -17.80 -7.56
CA LYS A 422 -3.56 -17.52 -6.29
C LYS A 422 -3.24 -16.14 -5.74
N TYR A 423 -1.96 -15.74 -5.80
CA TYR A 423 -1.49 -14.48 -5.22
C TYR A 423 -1.34 -13.35 -6.26
N GLY A 424 -1.63 -13.63 -7.54
CA GLY A 424 -1.63 -12.63 -8.59
C GLY A 424 -0.24 -12.10 -8.97
N ALA A 425 0.78 -12.95 -8.98
CA ALA A 425 2.17 -12.57 -9.28
C ALA A 425 2.52 -12.70 -10.78
N CYS A 426 3.60 -12.06 -11.20
CA CYS A 426 4.33 -12.43 -12.43
C CYS A 426 5.22 -13.65 -12.15
N VAL A 427 5.66 -14.37 -13.18
CA VAL A 427 6.51 -15.55 -13.02
C VAL A 427 7.65 -15.60 -14.03
N VAL A 428 8.84 -15.95 -13.56
CA VAL A 428 10.00 -16.29 -14.40
C VAL A 428 9.98 -17.78 -14.70
N GLY A 429 9.92 -18.13 -15.98
CA GLY A 429 10.06 -19.48 -16.50
C GLY A 429 11.49 -19.76 -16.97
N LEU A 430 12.19 -20.66 -16.29
CA LEU A 430 13.51 -21.14 -16.70
C LEU A 430 13.38 -22.20 -17.80
N THR A 431 14.12 -22.02 -18.89
CA THR A 431 14.13 -22.93 -20.04
C THR A 431 14.99 -24.20 -19.82
N LEU A 432 14.75 -24.88 -18.70
CA LEU A 432 15.34 -26.18 -18.36
C LEU A 432 14.26 -27.18 -17.96
N ASP A 433 14.58 -28.46 -18.04
CA ASP A 433 13.74 -29.54 -17.55
C ASP A 433 14.59 -30.62 -16.81
N LYS A 434 13.99 -31.78 -16.56
CA LYS A 434 14.63 -32.94 -15.90
C LYS A 434 15.91 -33.43 -16.57
N ASN A 435 16.11 -33.12 -17.85
CA ASN A 435 17.31 -33.47 -18.61
C ASN A 435 18.38 -32.37 -18.51
N GLY A 436 18.13 -31.33 -17.72
CA GLY A 436 18.98 -30.15 -17.57
C GLY A 436 18.67 -29.06 -18.59
N ILE A 437 19.69 -28.27 -18.91
CA ILE A 437 19.58 -27.13 -19.82
C ILE A 437 19.78 -27.61 -21.26
N PRO A 438 18.82 -27.39 -22.18
CA PRO A 438 19.01 -27.75 -23.58
C PRO A 438 20.16 -26.96 -24.22
N LYS A 439 20.87 -27.62 -25.14
CA LYS A 439 22.05 -27.04 -25.81
C LYS A 439 21.67 -26.05 -26.90
N LYS A 440 20.53 -26.25 -27.56
CA LYS A 440 20.10 -25.47 -28.73
C LYS A 440 18.99 -24.49 -28.38
N ALA A 441 18.99 -23.36 -29.07
CA ALA A 441 17.98 -22.33 -28.91
C ALA A 441 16.55 -22.82 -29.17
N GLU A 442 16.35 -23.69 -30.16
CA GLU A 442 15.03 -24.21 -30.53
C GLU A 442 14.43 -25.09 -29.42
N GLU A 443 15.27 -25.83 -28.70
CA GLU A 443 14.83 -26.70 -27.60
C GLU A 443 14.47 -25.87 -26.37
N ARG A 444 15.25 -24.82 -26.05
CA ARG A 444 14.89 -23.86 -24.99
C ARG A 444 13.59 -23.13 -25.29
N PHE A 445 13.39 -22.75 -26.56
CA PHE A 445 12.15 -22.15 -27.03
C PHE A 445 10.95 -23.07 -26.84
N ALA A 446 11.08 -24.37 -27.11
CA ALA A 446 10.00 -25.34 -26.90
C ALA A 446 9.61 -25.44 -25.41
N ILE A 447 10.58 -25.37 -24.49
CA ILE A 447 10.29 -25.32 -23.05
C ILE A 447 9.58 -24.01 -22.68
N ALA A 448 10.04 -22.85 -23.20
CA ALA A 448 9.38 -21.57 -22.98
C ALA A 448 7.91 -21.60 -23.44
N GLU A 449 7.64 -22.22 -24.60
CA GLU A 449 6.30 -22.41 -25.11
C GLU A 449 5.44 -23.29 -24.20
N LYS A 450 6.00 -24.39 -23.68
CA LYS A 450 5.34 -25.25 -22.70
C LYS A 450 4.94 -24.46 -21.45
N ILE A 451 5.88 -23.72 -20.86
CA ILE A 451 5.65 -22.92 -19.64
C ILE A 451 4.54 -21.90 -19.87
N ARG A 452 4.61 -21.14 -20.98
CA ARG A 452 3.56 -20.18 -21.38
C ARG A 452 2.18 -20.86 -21.46
N ASN A 453 2.09 -21.99 -22.17
CA ASN A 453 0.81 -22.68 -22.37
C ASN A 453 0.19 -23.09 -21.04
N ARG A 454 0.98 -23.66 -20.13
CA ARG A 454 0.50 -24.10 -18.82
C ARG A 454 0.09 -22.95 -17.93
N ALA A 455 0.81 -21.83 -17.97
CA ALA A 455 0.41 -20.62 -17.25
C ALA A 455 -0.93 -20.07 -17.76
N VAL A 456 -1.10 -19.94 -19.08
CA VAL A 456 -2.33 -19.44 -19.70
C VAL A 456 -3.51 -20.38 -19.45
N GLU A 457 -3.31 -21.69 -19.50
CA GLU A 457 -4.34 -22.70 -19.24
C GLU A 457 -4.98 -22.58 -17.86
N ILE A 458 -4.20 -22.23 -16.82
CA ILE A 458 -4.72 -21.99 -15.47
C ILE A 458 -5.16 -20.54 -15.22
N GLY A 459 -5.16 -19.71 -16.27
CA GLY A 459 -5.62 -18.32 -16.25
C GLY A 459 -4.60 -17.28 -15.79
N ILE A 460 -3.29 -17.57 -15.83
CA ILE A 460 -2.25 -16.54 -15.69
C ILE A 460 -2.15 -15.80 -17.03
N PRO A 461 -2.29 -14.46 -17.07
CA PRO A 461 -2.16 -13.70 -18.31
C PRO A 461 -0.79 -13.91 -18.96
N GLN A 462 -0.76 -14.04 -20.29
CA GLN A 462 0.49 -14.21 -21.04
C GLN A 462 1.52 -13.11 -20.73
N LYS A 463 1.06 -11.87 -20.54
CA LYS A 463 1.89 -10.72 -20.20
C LYS A 463 2.61 -10.83 -18.85
N ASP A 464 2.17 -11.72 -17.97
CA ASP A 464 2.76 -11.96 -16.65
C ASP A 464 3.76 -13.12 -16.65
N VAL A 465 4.00 -13.74 -17.81
CA VAL A 465 4.98 -14.82 -18.00
C VAL A 465 6.26 -14.26 -18.62
N PHE A 466 7.34 -14.28 -17.85
CA PHE A 466 8.68 -13.85 -18.28
C PHE A 466 9.56 -15.07 -18.47
N ILE A 467 10.45 -15.08 -19.46
CA ILE A 467 11.26 -16.26 -19.78
C ILE A 467 12.75 -15.99 -19.59
N ASP A 468 13.41 -16.86 -18.83
CA ASP A 468 14.87 -16.94 -18.74
C ASP A 468 15.41 -18.04 -19.67
N CYS A 469 16.13 -17.61 -20.69
CA CYS A 469 16.77 -18.50 -21.67
C CYS A 469 18.07 -19.13 -21.16
N LEU A 470 18.42 -18.90 -19.90
CA LEU A 470 19.56 -19.41 -19.13
C LEU A 470 20.91 -19.00 -19.69
N THR A 471 21.55 -18.04 -19.02
CA THR A 471 22.95 -17.69 -19.28
C THR A 471 23.88 -18.82 -18.87
N LEU A 472 24.63 -19.34 -19.83
CA LEU A 472 25.66 -20.34 -19.59
C LEU A 472 27.03 -19.71 -19.34
N THR A 473 27.83 -20.37 -18.51
CA THR A 473 29.18 -19.89 -18.17
C THR A 473 30.14 -20.09 -19.35
N ALA A 474 30.68 -19.00 -19.89
CA ALA A 474 31.50 -19.04 -21.11
C ALA A 474 32.79 -19.88 -20.96
N SER A 475 33.34 -20.03 -19.75
CA SER A 475 34.52 -20.86 -19.52
C SER A 475 34.27 -22.36 -19.62
N ALA A 476 33.02 -22.80 -19.45
CA ALA A 476 32.64 -24.21 -19.40
C ALA A 476 31.80 -24.62 -20.61
N GLU A 477 30.91 -23.73 -21.07
CA GLU A 477 29.89 -24.04 -22.07
C GLU A 477 29.86 -22.96 -23.17
N GLN A 478 31.04 -22.62 -23.70
CA GLN A 478 31.24 -21.51 -24.63
C GLN A 478 30.32 -21.56 -25.87
N GLU A 479 30.06 -22.75 -26.42
CA GLU A 479 29.17 -22.94 -27.58
C GLU A 479 27.73 -22.50 -27.29
N GLY A 480 27.28 -22.60 -26.03
CA GLY A 480 25.91 -22.29 -25.63
C GLY A 480 25.66 -20.80 -25.34
N VAL A 481 26.69 -19.96 -25.34
CA VAL A 481 26.57 -18.51 -25.09
C VAL A 481 25.69 -17.86 -26.15
N MET A 482 25.96 -18.12 -27.43
CA MET A 482 25.18 -17.56 -28.54
C MET A 482 23.80 -18.23 -28.69
N GLU A 483 23.66 -19.48 -28.27
CA GLU A 483 22.36 -20.18 -28.23
C GLU A 483 21.41 -19.51 -27.24
N THR A 484 21.91 -19.00 -26.12
CA THR A 484 21.14 -18.20 -25.16
C THR A 484 20.53 -16.95 -25.83
N LEU A 485 21.34 -16.20 -26.58
CA LEU A 485 20.88 -14.99 -27.26
C LEU A 485 19.88 -15.31 -28.39
N LYS A 486 20.14 -16.35 -29.18
CA LYS A 486 19.21 -16.83 -30.22
C LYS A 486 17.86 -17.21 -29.61
N ALA A 487 17.85 -17.97 -28.52
CA ALA A 487 16.63 -18.36 -27.81
C ALA A 487 15.86 -17.14 -27.31
N LEU A 488 16.56 -16.16 -26.72
CA LEU A 488 15.98 -14.91 -26.26
C LEU A 488 15.25 -14.17 -27.38
N ARG A 489 15.89 -14.00 -28.55
CA ARG A 489 15.25 -13.40 -29.73
C ARG A 489 14.03 -14.20 -30.19
N MET A 490 14.14 -15.53 -30.24
CA MET A 490 13.02 -16.39 -30.64
C MET A 490 11.82 -16.23 -29.70
N VAL A 491 12.03 -16.22 -28.39
CA VAL A 491 10.96 -16.00 -27.40
C VAL A 491 10.31 -14.63 -27.60
N LYS A 492 11.12 -13.59 -27.77
CA LYS A 492 10.64 -12.21 -27.98
C LYS A 492 9.81 -12.07 -29.25
N GLU A 493 10.33 -12.55 -30.38
CA GLU A 493 9.72 -12.35 -31.71
C GLU A 493 8.56 -13.32 -31.99
N LYS A 494 8.63 -14.57 -31.52
CA LYS A 494 7.66 -15.62 -31.87
C LYS A 494 6.60 -15.86 -30.79
N LEU A 495 6.94 -15.71 -29.50
CA LEU A 495 5.96 -15.85 -28.41
C LEU A 495 5.43 -14.50 -27.92
N GLY A 496 6.11 -13.39 -28.22
CA GLY A 496 5.72 -12.06 -27.74
C GLY A 496 5.88 -11.87 -26.23
N LEU A 497 6.68 -12.71 -25.57
CA LEU A 497 6.90 -12.67 -24.12
C LEU A 497 8.01 -11.68 -23.75
N LYS A 498 7.99 -11.25 -22.48
CA LYS A 498 9.13 -10.54 -21.89
C LYS A 498 10.23 -11.53 -21.55
N THR A 499 11.47 -11.08 -21.65
CA THR A 499 12.64 -11.92 -21.37
C THR A 499 13.42 -11.38 -20.19
N VAL A 500 13.94 -12.29 -19.38
CA VAL A 500 14.73 -12.03 -18.18
C VAL A 500 16.02 -12.83 -18.28
N LEU A 501 17.11 -12.35 -17.69
CA LEU A 501 18.37 -13.06 -17.78
C LEU A 501 19.29 -12.75 -16.60
N GLY A 502 19.76 -13.80 -15.91
CA GLY A 502 20.92 -13.75 -15.02
C GLY A 502 22.22 -13.47 -15.78
N VAL A 503 22.53 -12.21 -16.04
CA VAL A 503 23.65 -11.80 -16.92
C VAL A 503 24.99 -12.15 -16.28
N SER A 504 25.14 -11.99 -14.96
CA SER A 504 26.40 -12.17 -14.25
C SER A 504 26.98 -13.59 -14.30
N ASN A 505 26.17 -14.58 -14.70
CA ASN A 505 26.57 -15.98 -14.82
C ASN A 505 27.54 -16.24 -15.98
N ILE A 506 27.55 -15.38 -17.00
CA ILE A 506 28.36 -15.56 -18.22
C ILE A 506 29.86 -15.67 -17.94
N SER A 507 30.33 -14.97 -16.91
CA SER A 507 31.77 -14.75 -16.64
C SER A 507 32.32 -15.58 -15.48
N PHE A 508 31.55 -16.50 -14.90
CA PHE A 508 32.08 -17.34 -13.82
C PHE A 508 33.36 -18.08 -14.27
N GLY A 509 34.37 -18.12 -13.39
CA GLY A 509 35.66 -18.76 -13.69
C GLY A 509 36.60 -17.97 -14.62
N LEU A 510 36.21 -16.80 -15.14
CA LEU A 510 37.04 -15.99 -16.04
C LEU A 510 37.61 -14.73 -15.36
N PRO A 511 38.81 -14.27 -15.79
CA PRO A 511 39.32 -12.96 -15.37
C PRO A 511 38.52 -11.82 -16.03
N ASN A 512 38.60 -10.62 -15.44
CA ASN A 512 37.96 -9.41 -15.96
C ASN A 512 36.46 -9.59 -16.25
N ARG A 513 35.73 -10.13 -15.26
CA ARG A 513 34.30 -10.46 -15.35
C ARG A 513 33.43 -9.29 -15.80
N GLU A 514 33.73 -8.09 -15.33
CA GLU A 514 32.99 -6.87 -15.69
C GLU A 514 32.99 -6.62 -17.19
N LEU A 515 34.16 -6.73 -17.85
CA LEU A 515 34.26 -6.56 -19.30
C LEU A 515 33.36 -7.56 -20.06
N ILE A 516 33.35 -8.82 -19.62
CA ILE A 516 32.55 -9.87 -20.27
C ILE A 516 31.06 -9.63 -20.03
N ASN A 517 30.66 -9.37 -18.78
CA ASN A 517 29.28 -9.11 -18.39
C ASN A 517 28.70 -7.91 -19.14
N HIS A 518 29.46 -6.81 -19.23
CA HIS A 518 29.05 -5.58 -19.91
C HIS A 518 28.80 -5.79 -21.41
N ASN A 519 29.74 -6.46 -22.09
CA ASN A 519 29.60 -6.74 -23.52
C ASN A 519 28.45 -7.72 -23.79
N PHE A 520 28.33 -8.78 -22.99
CA PHE A 520 27.24 -9.75 -23.12
C PHE A 520 25.88 -9.11 -22.84
N LEU A 521 25.76 -8.24 -21.83
CA LEU A 521 24.55 -7.46 -21.56
C LEU A 521 24.13 -6.63 -22.78
N THR A 522 25.07 -5.90 -23.38
CA THR A 522 24.80 -5.06 -24.55
C THR A 522 24.31 -5.91 -25.73
N MET A 523 24.90 -7.09 -25.95
CA MET A 523 24.41 -8.05 -26.93
C MET A 523 23.00 -8.53 -26.58
N ALA A 524 22.75 -8.95 -25.33
CA ALA A 524 21.45 -9.46 -24.90
C ALA A 524 20.32 -8.43 -25.06
N LEU A 525 20.57 -7.16 -24.72
CA LEU A 525 19.62 -6.05 -24.95
C LEU A 525 19.25 -5.94 -26.44
N SER A 526 20.23 -6.05 -27.35
CA SER A 526 19.99 -6.03 -28.80
C SER A 526 19.25 -7.27 -29.34
N TYR A 527 19.23 -8.36 -28.57
CA TYR A 527 18.47 -9.57 -28.88
C TYR A 527 17.08 -9.61 -28.24
N GLY A 528 16.72 -8.60 -27.44
CA GLY A 528 15.37 -8.42 -26.90
C GLY A 528 15.26 -8.55 -25.37
N LEU A 529 16.37 -8.47 -24.63
CA LEU A 529 16.37 -8.58 -23.15
C LEU A 529 15.59 -7.43 -22.51
N ASP A 530 14.55 -7.75 -21.73
CA ASP A 530 13.74 -6.76 -21.01
C ASP A 530 14.18 -6.60 -19.54
N LEU A 531 14.58 -7.69 -18.89
CA LEU A 531 14.85 -7.73 -17.45
C LEU A 531 16.25 -8.30 -17.16
N PRO A 532 17.33 -7.52 -17.32
CA PRO A 532 18.64 -7.94 -16.88
C PRO A 532 18.72 -8.04 -15.35
N ILE A 533 19.01 -9.23 -14.83
CA ILE A 533 19.43 -9.44 -13.43
C ILE A 533 20.94 -9.19 -13.38
N ILE A 534 21.34 -8.08 -12.76
CA ILE A 534 22.72 -7.58 -12.73
C ILE A 534 23.05 -6.94 -11.37
N ASN A 535 24.34 -6.72 -11.11
CA ASN A 535 24.79 -5.85 -10.02
C ASN A 535 24.74 -4.38 -10.46
N PRO A 536 23.79 -3.57 -9.96
CA PRO A 536 23.63 -2.18 -10.39
C PRO A 536 24.77 -1.28 -9.88
N ASN A 537 25.46 -1.65 -8.80
CA ASN A 537 26.57 -0.87 -8.26
C ASN A 537 27.82 -0.88 -9.16
N VAL A 538 27.82 -1.67 -10.24
CA VAL A 538 28.84 -1.61 -11.29
C VAL A 538 28.38 -0.60 -12.35
N ALA A 539 29.00 0.58 -12.35
CA ALA A 539 28.59 1.70 -13.20
C ALA A 539 28.59 1.38 -14.71
N SER A 540 29.50 0.51 -15.18
CA SER A 540 29.51 0.08 -16.57
C SER A 540 28.27 -0.76 -16.94
N MET A 541 27.69 -1.51 -16.00
CA MET A 541 26.50 -2.34 -16.23
C MET A 541 25.23 -1.47 -16.35
N THR A 542 25.02 -0.55 -15.42
CA THR A 542 23.89 0.40 -15.48
C THR A 542 24.06 1.39 -16.64
N GLY A 543 25.30 1.78 -16.94
CA GLY A 543 25.66 2.55 -18.12
C GLY A 543 25.32 1.85 -19.43
N ALA A 544 25.49 0.53 -19.53
CA ALA A 544 25.08 -0.23 -20.72
C ALA A 544 23.58 -0.16 -20.98
N VAL A 545 22.76 -0.32 -19.94
CA VAL A 545 21.30 -0.24 -20.04
C VAL A 545 20.86 1.17 -20.46
N ARG A 546 21.37 2.21 -19.80
CA ARG A 546 21.05 3.61 -20.15
C ARG A 546 21.50 3.97 -21.57
N SER A 547 22.69 3.53 -21.97
CA SER A 547 23.21 3.74 -23.32
C SER A 547 22.37 3.02 -24.36
N TYR A 548 21.92 1.80 -24.08
CA TYR A 548 21.00 1.08 -24.95
C TYR A 548 19.68 1.83 -25.10
N LYS A 549 19.07 2.29 -23.99
CA LYS A 549 17.83 3.08 -24.04
C LYS A 549 17.98 4.34 -24.91
N LEU A 550 19.11 5.04 -24.78
CA LEU A 550 19.44 6.19 -25.62
C LEU A 550 19.52 5.80 -27.11
N LEU A 551 20.36 4.80 -27.43
CA LEU A 551 20.63 4.39 -28.81
C LEU A 551 19.41 3.76 -29.50
N ALA A 552 18.58 3.05 -28.74
CA ALA A 552 17.33 2.45 -29.20
C ALA A 552 16.17 3.46 -29.28
N ASN A 553 16.42 4.75 -29.04
CA ASN A 553 15.41 5.81 -29.05
C ASN A 553 14.26 5.54 -28.05
N ILE A 554 14.57 4.93 -26.90
CA ILE A 554 13.67 4.77 -25.76
C ILE A 554 13.76 6.00 -24.85
N ASP A 555 14.99 6.42 -24.50
CA ASP A 555 15.22 7.68 -23.78
C ASP A 555 15.06 8.87 -24.74
N LYS A 556 13.83 9.38 -24.82
CA LYS A 556 13.51 10.52 -25.70
C LYS A 556 14.25 11.77 -25.24
N ASN A 557 14.82 12.49 -26.20
CA ASN A 557 15.62 13.70 -25.97
C ASN A 557 16.86 13.48 -25.09
N ALA A 558 17.31 12.22 -24.92
CA ALA A 558 18.44 11.86 -24.06
C ALA A 558 18.29 12.34 -22.61
N SER A 559 17.05 12.47 -22.11
CA SER A 559 16.73 13.05 -20.82
C SER A 559 17.33 12.27 -19.64
N GLU A 560 17.13 10.95 -19.61
CA GLU A 560 17.67 10.06 -18.56
C GLU A 560 19.20 10.06 -18.65
N PHE A 561 19.75 9.95 -19.86
CA PHE A 561 21.19 9.91 -20.08
C PHE A 561 21.89 11.22 -19.66
N ILE A 562 21.37 12.37 -20.05
CA ILE A 562 21.90 13.69 -19.67
C ILE A 562 21.73 13.93 -18.17
N SER A 563 20.63 13.52 -17.56
CA SER A 563 20.46 13.64 -16.10
C SER A 563 21.55 12.88 -15.33
N ASN A 564 21.91 11.68 -15.81
CA ASN A 564 22.92 10.83 -15.16
C ASN A 564 24.38 11.20 -15.53
N TYR A 565 24.64 11.79 -16.71
CA TYR A 565 26.00 12.01 -17.23
C TYR A 565 26.31 13.44 -17.73
N GLY A 566 25.32 14.33 -17.79
CA GLY A 566 25.38 15.64 -18.47
C GLY A 566 26.08 16.76 -17.71
N ALA A 567 26.45 16.53 -16.44
CA ALA A 567 27.38 17.38 -15.72
C ALA A 567 28.64 16.56 -15.44
N SER A 568 29.78 17.01 -15.95
CA SER A 568 31.10 16.43 -15.72
C SER A 568 31.50 16.52 -14.23
N LYS A 569 30.91 15.68 -13.38
CA LYS A 569 31.67 15.02 -12.32
C LYS A 569 32.39 13.86 -13.01
N PRO A 570 33.73 13.78 -12.94
CA PRO A 570 34.43 12.59 -13.41
C PRO A 570 33.77 11.41 -12.71
N VAL A 571 33.33 10.41 -13.48
CA VAL A 571 33.04 9.09 -12.95
C VAL A 571 34.38 8.54 -12.47
N GLN A 572 34.79 8.97 -11.28
CA GLN A 572 35.65 8.12 -10.47
C GLN A 572 34.84 6.84 -10.26
N PRO A 573 35.45 5.65 -10.41
CA PRO A 573 34.81 4.44 -9.91
C PRO A 573 34.37 4.77 -8.49
N ALA A 574 33.10 4.51 -8.17
CA ALA A 574 32.65 4.59 -6.77
C ALA A 574 33.72 3.85 -5.97
N PRO A 575 34.43 4.53 -5.04
CA PRO A 575 35.36 3.82 -4.18
C PRO A 575 34.55 2.66 -3.64
N SER A 576 35.07 1.43 -3.74
CA SER A 576 34.57 0.35 -2.89
C SER A 576 34.46 0.96 -1.51
N ALA A 577 33.24 1.13 -1.00
CA ALA A 577 33.02 1.84 0.24
C ALA A 577 33.70 1.01 1.33
N ASP A 578 34.95 1.38 1.62
CA ASP A 578 35.68 0.95 2.79
C ASP A 578 34.91 1.52 3.99
N LYS A 579 33.90 0.80 4.49
CA LYS A 579 33.36 0.78 5.86
C LYS A 579 33.29 2.10 6.70
N LYS A 580 33.38 3.30 6.14
CA LYS A 580 33.43 4.60 6.83
C LYS A 580 32.77 5.64 5.91
N ASN A 581 31.65 6.28 6.17
CA ASN A 581 30.82 6.44 7.35
C ASN A 581 29.37 6.42 6.85
N ILE A 582 28.55 5.47 7.28
CA ILE A 582 27.10 5.72 7.33
C ILE A 582 26.94 6.75 8.45
N ASP A 583 26.52 7.97 8.12
CA ASP A 583 26.24 8.99 9.13
C ASP A 583 24.79 8.90 9.62
N ILE A 584 24.48 9.61 10.71
CA ILE A 584 23.15 9.55 11.31
C ILE A 584 22.07 10.11 10.39
N PHE A 585 22.41 11.05 9.50
CA PHE A 585 21.48 11.61 8.51
C PHE A 585 21.09 10.55 7.48
N TYR A 586 22.07 9.83 6.94
CA TYR A 586 21.82 8.73 6.01
C TYR A 586 20.98 7.62 6.65
N ALA A 587 21.29 7.25 7.90
CA ALA A 587 20.53 6.22 8.60
C ALA A 587 19.06 6.63 8.77
N ILE A 588 18.78 7.89 9.12
CA ILE A 588 17.42 8.42 9.27
C ILE A 588 16.71 8.47 7.91
N GLU A 589 17.34 9.04 6.87
CA GLU A 589 16.75 9.18 5.53
C GLU A 589 16.34 7.83 4.90
N ASN A 590 17.02 6.74 5.28
CA ASN A 590 16.79 5.41 4.72
C ASN A 590 16.13 4.43 5.70
N GLY A 591 15.69 4.90 6.88
CA GLY A 591 14.98 4.04 7.85
C GLY A 591 15.83 2.94 8.50
N LEU A 592 17.16 3.11 8.58
CA LEU A 592 18.11 2.11 9.09
C LEU A 592 18.23 2.16 10.63
N LYS A 593 17.29 1.49 11.31
CA LYS A 593 17.09 1.63 12.76
C LYS A 593 18.30 1.24 13.61
N ASN A 594 18.90 0.08 13.36
CA ASN A 594 20.01 -0.38 14.20
C ASN A 594 21.31 0.37 13.88
N ASP A 595 21.53 0.74 12.61
CA ASP A 595 22.64 1.62 12.23
C ASP A 595 22.53 2.97 12.94
N GLY A 596 21.33 3.58 12.96
CA GLY A 596 21.09 4.83 13.69
C GLY A 596 21.41 4.72 15.18
N ALA A 597 21.00 3.63 15.83
CA ALA A 597 21.35 3.36 17.23
C ALA A 597 22.86 3.19 17.45
N ALA A 598 23.53 2.43 16.58
CA ALA A 598 24.98 2.19 16.66
C ALA A 598 25.80 3.46 16.43
N ILE A 599 25.43 4.27 15.42
CA ILE A 599 26.06 5.56 15.10
C ILE A 599 25.85 6.53 16.27
N THR A 600 24.64 6.59 16.83
CA THR A 600 24.35 7.44 18.01
C THR A 600 25.23 7.07 19.20
N LYS A 601 25.44 5.77 19.44
CA LYS A 601 26.35 5.29 20.50
C LYS A 601 27.78 5.77 20.30
N GLN A 602 28.27 5.81 19.05
CA GLN A 602 29.58 6.34 18.71
C GLN A 602 29.64 7.87 18.84
N LEU A 603 28.60 8.59 18.40
CA LEU A 603 28.52 10.05 18.52
C LEU A 603 28.54 10.51 19.98
N LEU A 604 27.89 9.77 20.88
CA LEU A 604 27.89 10.03 22.33
C LEU A 604 29.26 9.90 23.00
N GLU A 605 30.28 9.37 22.32
CA GLU A 605 31.66 9.38 22.82
C GLU A 605 32.32 10.75 22.63
N THR A 606 31.83 11.57 21.71
CA THR A 606 32.46 12.83 21.28
C THR A 606 31.56 14.05 21.32
N HIS A 607 30.23 13.88 21.35
CA HIS A 607 29.23 14.95 21.34
C HIS A 607 28.33 14.86 22.58
N ASP A 608 27.79 16.01 22.99
CA ASP A 608 26.77 16.06 24.05
C ASP A 608 25.44 15.47 23.56
N ALA A 609 24.69 14.85 24.47
CA ALA A 609 23.40 14.24 24.16
C ALA A 609 22.42 15.23 23.52
N MET A 610 22.34 16.47 24.03
CA MET A 610 21.44 17.48 23.49
C MET A 610 21.93 18.05 22.16
N ASP A 611 23.23 18.00 21.90
CA ASP A 611 23.81 18.41 20.62
C ASP A 611 23.40 17.45 19.49
N ILE A 612 23.50 16.14 19.74
CA ILE A 612 23.03 15.10 18.81
C ILE A 612 21.53 15.27 18.52
N VAL A 613 20.71 15.51 19.56
CA VAL A 613 19.28 15.72 19.42
C VAL A 613 18.97 16.96 18.59
N ASN A 614 19.49 18.13 18.99
CA ASN A 614 19.09 19.41 18.43
C ASN A 614 19.69 19.69 17.05
N ASN A 615 20.91 19.21 16.79
CA ASN A 615 21.66 19.55 15.57
C ASN A 615 21.75 18.39 14.57
N MET A 616 21.36 17.16 14.94
CA MET A 616 21.39 16.01 14.03
C MET A 616 20.02 15.35 13.87
N LEU A 617 19.43 14.85 14.96
CA LEU A 617 18.15 14.11 14.89
C LEU A 617 16.99 15.00 14.44
N ILE A 618 16.80 16.16 15.09
CA ILE A 618 15.69 17.08 14.75
C ILE A 618 15.80 17.59 13.30
N PRO A 619 16.96 18.10 12.82
CA PRO A 619 17.07 18.55 11.44
C PRO A 619 16.82 17.45 10.40
N ALA A 620 17.22 16.20 10.69
CA ALA A 620 16.94 15.07 9.82
C ALA A 620 15.42 14.76 9.76
N LEU A 621 14.73 14.80 10.90
CA LEU A 621 13.28 14.65 10.96
C LEU A 621 12.54 15.82 10.30
N ASP A 622 13.01 17.05 10.48
CA ASP A 622 12.46 18.25 9.82
C ASP A 622 12.55 18.09 8.29
N LYS A 623 13.68 17.59 7.78
CA LYS A 623 13.86 17.28 6.34
C LYS A 623 12.87 16.21 5.87
N ALA A 624 12.77 15.08 6.57
CA ALA A 624 11.80 14.03 6.24
C ALA A 624 10.35 14.57 6.24
N GLY A 625 10.00 15.41 7.23
CA GLY A 625 8.70 16.06 7.29
C GLY A 625 8.43 17.01 6.10
N VAL A 626 9.42 17.78 5.66
CA VAL A 626 9.32 18.61 4.43
C VAL A 626 9.15 17.74 3.19
N GLN A 627 9.86 16.62 3.10
CA GLN A 627 9.72 15.69 1.97
C GLN A 627 8.33 15.05 1.94
N PHE A 628 7.76 14.73 3.11
CA PHE A 628 6.40 14.22 3.22
C PHE A 628 5.35 15.23 2.74
N GLU A 629 5.44 16.50 3.16
CA GLU A 629 4.54 17.57 2.68
C GLU A 629 4.60 17.79 1.17
N LYS A 630 5.77 17.61 0.57
CA LYS A 630 5.96 17.71 -0.89
C LYS A 630 5.51 16.46 -1.65
N GLY A 631 5.13 15.39 -0.94
CA GLY A 631 4.84 14.09 -1.53
C GLY A 631 6.07 13.38 -2.11
N GLU A 632 7.28 13.75 -1.67
CA GLU A 632 8.54 13.10 -2.05
C GLU A 632 8.76 11.78 -1.28
N ILE A 633 8.30 11.72 -0.02
CA ILE A 633 8.23 10.48 0.78
C ILE A 633 6.81 10.31 1.32
N PHE A 634 6.42 9.10 1.73
CA PHE A 634 5.07 8.81 2.23
C PHE A 634 5.09 8.40 3.70
N LEU A 635 3.90 8.20 4.27
CA LEU A 635 3.72 7.91 5.70
C LEU A 635 4.59 6.73 6.20
N PRO A 636 4.74 5.60 5.47
CA PRO A 636 5.64 4.53 5.89
C PRO A 636 7.11 4.98 6.04
N GLN A 637 7.64 5.70 5.05
CA GLN A 637 9.03 6.20 5.09
C GLN A 637 9.23 7.25 6.20
N LEU A 638 8.23 8.11 6.44
CA LEU A 638 8.25 9.07 7.54
C LEU A 638 8.30 8.36 8.90
N ILE A 639 7.45 7.35 9.10
CA ILE A 639 7.41 6.55 10.34
C ILE A 639 8.74 5.82 10.56
N LEU A 640 9.36 5.31 9.50
CA LEU A 640 10.65 4.66 9.62
C LEU A 640 11.78 5.61 9.97
N SER A 641 11.88 6.75 9.28
CA SER A 641 12.84 7.81 9.61
C SER A 641 12.73 8.19 11.08
N ALA A 642 11.49 8.30 11.55
CA ALA A 642 11.18 8.61 12.93
C ALA A 642 11.49 7.45 13.89
N GLY A 643 11.32 6.19 13.48
CA GLY A 643 11.75 5.01 14.22
C GLY A 643 13.28 4.88 14.38
N VAL A 644 14.06 5.35 13.40
CA VAL A 644 15.52 5.48 13.53
C VAL A 644 15.86 6.51 14.60
N ALA A 645 15.22 7.68 14.56
CA ALA A 645 15.40 8.71 15.58
C ALA A 645 15.00 8.19 16.97
N GLN A 646 13.90 7.44 17.09
CA GLN A 646 13.49 6.81 18.35
C GLN A 646 14.56 5.88 18.91
N ALA A 647 15.15 5.00 18.08
CA ALA A 647 16.22 4.12 18.49
C ALA A 647 17.47 4.91 18.93
N ALA A 648 17.79 6.01 18.24
CA ALA A 648 18.83 6.94 18.65
C ALA A 648 18.52 7.58 20.03
N PHE A 649 17.29 8.07 20.23
CA PHE A 649 16.84 8.62 21.51
C PHE A 649 16.90 7.62 22.66
N GLU A 650 16.57 6.34 22.42
CA GLU A 650 16.69 5.28 23.42
C GLU A 650 18.14 5.09 23.86
N VAL A 651 19.08 5.04 22.92
CA VAL A 651 20.52 4.97 23.22
C VAL A 651 20.99 6.18 24.04
N ILE A 652 20.54 7.39 23.68
CA ILE A 652 20.83 8.62 24.43
C ILE A 652 20.26 8.53 25.86
N ARG A 653 19.02 8.07 26.01
CA ARG A 653 18.35 7.92 27.30
C ARG A 653 19.09 6.93 28.20
N GLU A 654 19.48 5.77 27.69
CA GLU A 654 20.26 4.77 28.44
C GLU A 654 21.60 5.33 28.93
N LYS A 655 22.29 6.10 28.08
CA LYS A 655 23.54 6.78 28.45
C LYS A 655 23.35 7.85 29.53
N MET A 656 22.24 8.58 29.48
CA MET A 656 21.92 9.64 30.46
C MET A 656 21.49 9.08 31.82
N VAL A 657 20.69 8.02 31.82
CA VAL A 657 20.31 7.30 33.06
C VAL A 657 21.54 6.71 33.73
N SER A 658 22.46 6.10 32.96
CA SER A 658 23.73 5.58 33.50
C SER A 658 24.71 6.66 33.97
N SER A 659 24.49 7.94 33.60
CA SER A 659 25.30 9.09 34.01
C SER A 659 24.60 10.01 35.03
N ASN A 660 23.48 9.59 35.64
CA ASN A 660 22.67 10.39 36.58
C ASN A 660 22.25 11.77 36.04
N SER A 661 22.07 11.87 34.72
CA SER A 661 21.57 13.08 34.04
C SER A 661 20.04 13.03 33.94
N ALA A 662 19.35 14.18 34.06
CA ALA A 662 17.89 14.25 33.99
C ALA A 662 17.36 13.74 32.63
N PRO A 663 16.17 13.10 32.58
CA PRO A 663 15.61 12.60 31.33
C PRO A 663 15.32 13.74 30.33
N VAL A 664 15.63 13.49 29.05
CA VAL A 664 15.34 14.43 27.95
C VAL A 664 13.86 14.32 27.60
N SER A 665 13.05 15.24 28.13
CA SER A 665 11.70 15.50 27.64
C SER A 665 11.59 16.99 27.38
N LYS A 666 11.20 17.36 26.15
CA LYS A 666 10.93 18.77 25.79
C LYS A 666 9.63 19.30 26.39
N GLY A 667 8.81 18.43 26.98
CA GLY A 667 7.55 18.79 27.60
C GLY A 667 6.52 17.67 27.50
N LYS A 668 5.48 17.78 28.33
CA LYS A 668 4.33 16.86 28.32
C LYS A 668 3.20 17.44 27.48
N ILE A 669 2.60 16.58 26.66
CA ILE A 669 1.51 16.93 25.75
C ILE A 669 0.38 15.92 25.94
N ILE A 670 -0.87 16.38 26.03
CA ILE A 670 -2.04 15.50 25.98
C ILE A 670 -2.52 15.38 24.53
N LEU A 671 -2.82 14.16 24.10
CA LEU A 671 -3.51 13.90 22.83
C LEU A 671 -4.80 13.12 23.08
N ALA A 672 -5.89 13.55 22.44
CA ALA A 672 -7.18 12.88 22.54
C ALA A 672 -7.97 12.98 21.22
N THR A 673 -8.60 11.88 20.82
CA THR A 673 -9.68 11.93 19.84
C THR A 673 -10.99 12.20 20.61
N VAL A 674 -11.70 13.26 20.22
CA VAL A 674 -12.81 13.82 21.01
C VAL A 674 -13.99 12.85 21.14
N LYS A 675 -14.83 13.07 22.15
CA LYS A 675 -16.02 12.26 22.41
C LYS A 675 -16.89 12.04 21.17
N GLY A 676 -17.34 10.81 20.96
CA GLY A 676 -18.14 10.37 19.83
C GLY A 676 -17.34 10.09 18.57
N ASP A 677 -16.03 10.34 18.57
CA ASP A 677 -15.14 10.03 17.46
C ASP A 677 -14.23 8.84 17.81
N ILE A 678 -14.36 7.77 17.03
CA ILE A 678 -13.57 6.55 17.19
C ILE A 678 -12.39 6.48 16.22
N HIS A 679 -12.19 7.51 15.40
CA HIS A 679 -11.10 7.54 14.42
C HIS A 679 -9.85 8.14 15.04
N ASP A 680 -8.84 7.30 15.28
CA ASP A 680 -7.64 7.70 16.02
C ASP A 680 -6.34 7.53 15.24
N ILE A 681 -6.42 7.16 13.96
CA ILE A 681 -5.25 7.00 13.09
C ILE A 681 -4.43 8.29 13.03
N GLY A 682 -5.07 9.43 12.73
CA GLY A 682 -4.40 10.74 12.68
C GLY A 682 -3.74 11.12 14.00
N LYS A 683 -4.46 10.95 15.13
CA LYS A 683 -3.93 11.18 16.48
C LYS A 683 -2.72 10.28 16.78
N ASN A 684 -2.79 8.99 16.43
CA ASN A 684 -1.70 8.04 16.66
C ASN A 684 -0.46 8.40 15.84
N ILE A 685 -0.62 8.95 14.63
CA ILE A 685 0.50 9.46 13.85
C ILE A 685 1.10 10.70 14.49
N VAL A 686 0.27 11.66 14.91
CA VAL A 686 0.75 12.87 15.63
C VAL A 686 1.46 12.48 16.91
N LYS A 687 0.95 11.49 17.65
CA LYS A 687 1.61 10.89 18.81
C LYS A 687 3.00 10.37 18.45
N VAL A 688 3.07 9.46 17.48
CA VAL A 688 4.33 8.85 17.05
C VAL A 688 5.32 9.93 16.64
N LEU A 689 4.90 10.91 15.84
CA LEU A 689 5.76 12.03 15.45
C LEU A 689 6.22 12.84 16.66
N LEU A 690 5.34 13.32 17.52
CA LEU A 690 5.75 14.13 18.68
C LEU A 690 6.65 13.35 19.64
N GLU A 691 6.41 12.06 19.87
CA GLU A 691 7.32 11.19 20.63
C GLU A 691 8.71 11.16 19.97
N ASN A 692 8.77 11.09 18.65
CA ASN A 692 10.00 11.12 17.86
C ASN A 692 10.70 12.49 17.86
N TYR A 693 10.00 13.59 18.14
CA TYR A 693 10.61 14.90 18.37
C TYR A 693 11.01 15.14 19.85
N GLY A 694 10.88 14.13 20.72
CA GLY A 694 11.35 14.18 22.10
C GLY A 694 10.32 14.72 23.11
N TYR A 695 9.03 14.71 22.77
CA TYR A 695 7.95 15.06 23.68
C TYR A 695 7.41 13.84 24.42
N THR A 696 6.90 14.03 25.63
CA THR A 696 6.20 12.98 26.37
C THR A 696 4.70 13.09 26.12
N ILE A 697 4.12 12.07 25.47
CA ILE A 697 2.70 12.07 25.14
C ILE A 697 1.89 11.32 26.19
N ILE A 698 0.86 12.00 26.71
CA ILE A 698 -0.22 11.42 27.50
C ILE A 698 -1.38 11.21 26.53
N ASP A 699 -1.44 9.98 26.02
CA ASP A 699 -2.45 9.58 25.06
C ASP A 699 -3.72 9.11 25.79
N LEU A 700 -4.80 9.88 25.68
CA LEU A 700 -6.08 9.52 26.28
C LEU A 700 -6.90 8.58 25.39
N GLY A 701 -6.43 8.27 24.19
CA GLY A 701 -7.09 7.39 23.24
C GLY A 701 -8.18 8.10 22.44
N ARG A 702 -9.29 7.38 22.23
CA ARG A 702 -10.42 7.78 21.39
C ARG A 702 -11.73 7.71 22.13
N ASP A 703 -12.74 8.39 21.58
CA ASP A 703 -14.02 8.58 22.25
C ASP A 703 -13.83 9.14 23.67
N VAL A 704 -12.94 10.14 23.81
CA VAL A 704 -12.50 10.62 25.12
C VAL A 704 -13.54 11.58 25.69
N GLU A 705 -14.06 11.26 26.87
CA GLU A 705 -14.95 12.13 27.65
C GLU A 705 -14.30 13.47 27.98
N TYR A 706 -15.08 14.56 27.90
CA TYR A 706 -14.60 15.93 28.11
C TYR A 706 -13.86 16.10 29.45
N GLN A 707 -14.41 15.49 30.50
CA GLN A 707 -13.85 15.57 31.85
C GLN A 707 -12.51 14.84 31.96
N ALA A 708 -12.30 13.76 31.21
CA ALA A 708 -11.04 13.04 31.23
C ALA A 708 -9.87 13.89 30.70
N VAL A 709 -10.12 14.74 29.71
CA VAL A 709 -9.12 15.70 29.20
C VAL A 709 -8.75 16.72 30.27
N VAL A 710 -9.74 17.26 30.98
CA VAL A 710 -9.55 18.23 32.07
C VAL A 710 -8.79 17.62 33.24
N ASP A 711 -9.17 16.40 33.64
CA ASP A 711 -8.57 15.70 34.76
C ASP A 711 -7.10 15.36 34.46
N ALA A 712 -6.83 14.81 33.28
CA ALA A 712 -5.47 14.53 32.84
C ALA A 712 -4.61 15.80 32.75
N ALA A 713 -5.18 16.91 32.28
CA ALA A 713 -4.47 18.18 32.17
C ALA A 713 -4.09 18.75 33.55
N LYS A 714 -4.97 18.59 34.56
CA LYS A 714 -4.68 18.96 35.95
C LYS A 714 -3.67 18.02 36.61
N GLU A 715 -3.85 16.72 36.44
CA GLU A 715 -2.99 15.69 37.04
C GLU A 715 -1.53 15.81 36.57
N HIS A 716 -1.34 16.03 35.27
CA HIS A 716 -0.01 16.06 34.67
C HIS A 716 0.58 17.45 34.46
N ASN A 717 -0.18 18.50 34.77
CA ASN A 717 0.21 19.91 34.63
C ASN A 717 0.78 20.23 33.24
N VAL A 718 0.07 19.82 32.19
CA VAL A 718 0.52 20.00 30.79
C VAL A 718 0.28 21.43 30.30
N LYS A 719 1.15 21.89 29.40
CA LYS A 719 1.05 23.22 28.78
C LYS A 719 0.46 23.21 27.38
N LEU A 720 0.26 22.02 26.80
CA LEU A 720 -0.24 21.86 25.44
C LEU A 720 -1.16 20.63 25.33
N ILE A 721 -2.33 20.82 24.71
CA ILE A 721 -3.35 19.79 24.47
C ILE A 721 -3.68 19.76 22.96
N GLY A 722 -3.65 18.57 22.37
CA GLY A 722 -4.05 18.33 20.98
C GLY A 722 -5.33 17.53 20.91
N LEU A 723 -6.32 18.05 20.19
CA LEU A 723 -7.60 17.38 19.98
C LEU A 723 -7.77 17.00 18.51
N SER A 724 -8.25 15.77 18.27
CA SER A 724 -8.51 15.25 16.92
C SER A 724 -9.98 14.91 16.70
N ALA A 725 -10.49 15.21 15.51
CA ALA A 725 -11.80 14.79 15.01
C ALA A 725 -11.73 14.46 13.51
N LEU A 726 -12.24 13.31 13.11
CA LEU A 726 -12.39 12.93 11.70
C LEU A 726 -13.82 13.16 11.21
N MET A 727 -14.81 13.06 12.09
CA MET A 727 -16.22 13.19 11.70
C MET A 727 -16.71 14.63 11.89
N THR A 728 -17.42 15.15 10.89
CA THR A 728 -18.09 16.46 10.98
C THR A 728 -19.03 16.56 12.18
N THR A 729 -19.64 15.43 12.56
CA THR A 729 -20.54 15.34 13.70
C THR A 729 -19.85 15.53 15.04
N THR A 730 -18.55 15.25 15.15
CA THR A 730 -17.80 15.26 16.43
C THR A 730 -17.12 16.60 16.70
N LEU A 731 -17.21 17.55 15.76
CA LEU A 731 -16.71 18.93 15.93
C LEU A 731 -17.30 19.65 17.14
N LYS A 732 -18.58 19.38 17.46
CA LYS A 732 -19.22 19.95 18.65
C LYS A 732 -18.61 19.41 19.95
N SER A 733 -18.26 18.13 20.00
CA SER A 733 -17.56 17.53 21.13
C SER A 733 -16.19 18.19 21.37
N MET A 734 -15.53 18.61 20.29
CA MET A 734 -14.28 19.35 20.37
C MET A 734 -14.47 20.74 21.00
N GLU A 735 -15.50 21.48 20.55
CA GLU A 735 -15.88 22.77 21.14
C GLU A 735 -16.20 22.63 22.64
N GLU A 736 -17.00 21.62 23.02
CA GLU A 736 -17.36 21.34 24.42
C GLU A 736 -16.12 21.00 25.27
N THR A 737 -15.17 20.25 24.71
CA THR A 737 -13.89 19.94 25.38
C THR A 737 -13.08 21.21 25.64
N ILE A 738 -12.93 22.07 24.63
CA ILE A 738 -12.19 23.33 24.75
C ILE A 738 -12.83 24.23 25.79
N ALA A 739 -14.16 24.41 25.73
CA ALA A 739 -14.91 25.20 26.68
C ALA A 739 -14.67 24.72 28.12
N LEU A 740 -14.75 23.40 28.36
CA LEU A 740 -14.58 22.83 29.69
C LEU A 740 -13.15 23.01 30.23
N VAL A 741 -12.12 22.90 29.39
CA VAL A 741 -10.73 23.18 29.78
C VAL A 741 -10.55 24.65 30.20
N ARG A 742 -11.19 25.58 29.48
CA ARG A 742 -11.16 27.03 29.81
C ARG A 742 -11.93 27.35 31.09
N GLU A 743 -13.13 26.79 31.27
CA GLU A 743 -13.94 26.97 32.49
C GLU A 743 -13.21 26.52 33.76
N ASN A 744 -12.33 25.51 33.64
CA ASN A 744 -11.50 25.00 34.72
C ASN A 744 -10.20 25.80 34.95
N ASN A 745 -9.99 26.92 34.25
CA ASN A 745 -8.82 27.79 34.34
C ASN A 745 -7.47 27.05 34.19
N ILE A 746 -7.43 26.04 33.32
CA ILE A 746 -6.19 25.31 33.03
C ILE A 746 -5.31 26.19 32.12
N ASP A 747 -4.12 26.53 32.61
CA ASP A 747 -3.12 27.31 31.87
C ASP A 747 -2.38 26.44 30.85
N CYS A 748 -3.08 26.11 29.76
CA CYS A 748 -2.57 25.34 28.62
C CYS A 748 -3.02 25.95 27.29
N LYS A 749 -2.22 25.74 26.24
CA LYS A 749 -2.60 26.00 24.86
C LYS A 749 -3.27 24.78 24.24
N ILE A 750 -4.22 25.00 23.35
CA ILE A 750 -4.97 23.93 22.67
C ILE A 750 -4.80 24.07 21.17
N TRP A 751 -4.37 23.01 20.51
CA TRP A 751 -4.47 22.91 19.06
C TRP A 751 -5.47 21.84 18.65
N VAL A 752 -6.06 22.03 17.48
CA VAL A 752 -7.03 21.11 16.90
C VAL A 752 -6.62 20.70 15.49
N GLY A 753 -6.95 19.48 15.10
CA GLY A 753 -6.70 18.97 13.75
C GLY A 753 -7.63 17.81 13.37
N GLY A 754 -7.64 17.47 12.09
CA GLY A 754 -8.44 16.38 11.53
C GLY A 754 -9.15 16.76 10.23
N ALA A 755 -9.54 15.76 9.43
CA ALA A 755 -9.88 15.93 8.01
C ALA A 755 -11.06 16.87 7.74
N VAL A 756 -11.94 17.06 8.72
CA VAL A 756 -13.15 17.89 8.61
C VAL A 756 -12.98 19.30 9.18
N LEU A 757 -11.80 19.62 9.75
CA LEU A 757 -11.54 20.92 10.38
C LEU A 757 -10.94 21.92 9.38
N THR A 758 -11.33 23.18 9.54
CA THR A 758 -10.71 24.33 8.87
C THR A 758 -10.09 25.31 9.86
N PRO A 759 -9.16 26.17 9.42
CA PRO A 759 -8.60 27.24 10.25
C PRO A 759 -9.69 28.14 10.85
N GLU A 760 -10.72 28.49 10.07
CA GLU A 760 -11.80 29.36 10.51
C GLU A 760 -12.65 28.71 11.61
N TYR A 761 -12.94 27.42 11.46
CA TYR A 761 -13.72 26.68 12.44
C TYR A 761 -12.94 26.47 13.75
N ALA A 762 -11.65 26.12 13.66
CA ALA A 762 -10.77 25.95 14.80
C ALA A 762 -10.74 27.21 15.70
N MET A 763 -10.63 28.39 15.09
CA MET A 763 -10.66 29.66 15.82
C MET A 763 -12.03 29.94 16.44
N LYS A 764 -13.12 29.61 15.73
CA LYS A 764 -14.50 29.80 16.23
C LYS A 764 -14.77 29.01 17.51
N ILE A 765 -14.26 27.78 17.60
CA ILE A 765 -14.45 26.91 18.78
C ILE A 765 -13.46 27.20 19.92
N GLY A 766 -12.64 28.25 19.81
CA GLY A 766 -11.74 28.71 20.87
C GLY A 766 -10.41 27.97 20.97
N ALA A 767 -9.98 27.26 19.92
CA ALA A 767 -8.64 26.71 19.84
C ALA A 767 -7.59 27.83 19.70
N ASP A 768 -6.38 27.62 20.22
CA ASP A 768 -5.27 28.56 20.03
C ASP A 768 -4.59 28.37 18.67
N PHE A 769 -4.62 27.15 18.14
CA PHE A 769 -3.99 26.78 16.88
C PHE A 769 -4.81 25.76 16.09
N TYR A 770 -4.67 25.81 14.77
CA TYR A 770 -5.10 24.76 13.84
C TYR A 770 -3.86 24.09 13.26
N ALA A 771 -3.88 22.76 13.19
CA ALA A 771 -2.88 21.98 12.47
C ALA A 771 -3.56 21.27 11.31
N LYS A 772 -3.17 21.62 10.07
CA LYS A 772 -3.71 20.97 8.86
C LYS A 772 -3.21 19.54 8.71
N ASP A 773 -2.01 19.26 9.22
CA ASP A 773 -1.34 17.97 9.12
C ASP A 773 -0.52 17.66 10.39
N ALA A 774 0.10 16.48 10.39
CA ALA A 774 0.83 16.00 11.55
C ALA A 774 2.14 16.76 11.79
N LYS A 775 2.73 17.40 10.77
CA LYS A 775 3.95 18.20 10.92
C LYS A 775 3.65 19.56 11.55
N GLU A 776 2.57 20.23 11.17
CA GLU A 776 2.16 21.46 11.83
C GLU A 776 1.89 21.27 13.32
N SER A 777 1.43 20.08 13.74
CA SER A 777 1.31 19.72 15.15
C SER A 777 2.67 19.75 15.88
N VAL A 778 3.74 19.29 15.21
CA VAL A 778 5.12 19.36 15.72
C VAL A 778 5.61 20.81 15.79
N ASP A 779 5.34 21.62 14.76
CA ASP A 779 5.72 23.04 14.73
C ASP A 779 5.05 23.84 15.86
N ILE A 780 3.78 23.55 16.15
CA ILE A 780 3.05 24.13 17.28
C ILE A 780 3.69 23.70 18.60
N ALA A 781 4.02 22.40 18.75
CA ALA A 781 4.70 21.92 19.95
C ALA A 781 6.05 22.61 20.17
N LYS A 782 6.85 22.76 19.11
CA LYS A 782 8.14 23.47 19.12
C LYS A 782 7.97 24.94 19.54
N LYS A 783 6.94 25.60 19.02
CA LYS A 783 6.63 27.00 19.36
C LYS A 783 6.25 27.20 20.82
N ILE A 784 5.58 26.23 21.44
CA ILE A 784 5.05 26.36 22.81
C ILE A 784 6.01 25.79 23.87
N LEU A 785 6.71 24.71 23.56
CA LEU A 785 7.48 23.92 24.53
C LEU A 785 9.00 23.95 24.32
N GLY A 786 9.50 24.31 23.14
CA GLY A 786 10.93 24.36 22.82
C GLY A 786 11.42 23.20 21.95
#